data_AF-A0A7Y5C8U8-F1
#
_entry.id   AF-A0A7Y5C8U8-F1
#
_cell.length_a   1.000
_cell.length_b   1.000
_cell.length_c   1.000
_cell.angle_alpha   90.00
_cell.angle_beta   90.00
_cell.angle_gamma   90.00
#
_symmetry.space_group_name_H-M   'P 1'
#
loop_
_entity.id
_entity.type
_entity.pdbx_description
1 polymer ?
#
loop_
_entity_poly.entity_id
_entity_poly.type
_entity_poly.pdbx_seq_one_letter_code
_entity_poly.pdbx_strand_id
1 'polypeptide(L)'
;MSERQRHDEGMALILVVFAIIVILGAVTVVFNRVQTAKLRTDEVVSSTRLDEAVKAGVDFAIEEVWNQYLENNGNTTGNLASYLVFADNLVPNNEDLDGDGEQDPDELDANGDGTFTSNPGGLDLVTADDNMALSTGEQIMGVNLSRTDDVTGTVYTITVTARIAGRTQSGVQTVRVSGAPFRGFEFGILANNINCIMCHAEINSLDLFRNTDPTQYGTFDRVKMAALESLMIRLNENISTEVAGTTYSRGLIYNESWSALNAGSIASSNFKGYQFSSTNGKLTQNGSGAMTVTNLVNAALDSNGKPVQFANLYMNYPTNEADMTDGTLPVNFPAPFPDDDGDKMVDQDEFDKVINSANGSITFELDPSLIGGSVTAGVAYGVPSGSTYSGTSLPTASNNALDSLSSDGTYDGNLILIGTDSDPIVIDRKVAVNGDIMIKGKVKGWGQIYAKGNVYVMGDVEYADAPGEFGVADDGTTNGFALTAGGSIMMGDYLTIRAKQHTADTGKYPAGGFIDMRQQNKSVTLTKSGQPNQTHTTGYFDSGVVDTGAAQGSQPQMSFTSSEIMLFNRREYEKAQADASYIPRYYRLKPSAPVYRYTSSDEHTVKYSESGVVAITNLTNAAVHDLNPNNYWVSESQLREFWYADEMTRPSSGREWKFDGLLYSNNSIFAITRSSGRHNSNTRGRMVIRGGVVSADLGVLVPGPDFSAPRTALQLYYDKRVANFLRVEDTTRVAFRRLTYRPVTGEYTATAGTGNSGVGVGNGGGNGTGNEGNGTGPGGA
;
A
#
# COMPACT_ATOMS: atom_id res chain seq x y z
N MET A 1 -65.78 -43.05 -75.99
CA MET A 1 -64.74 -42.55 -75.07
C MET A 1 -63.78 -41.71 -75.89
N SER A 2 -63.89 -40.39 -75.76
CA SER A 2 -63.24 -39.39 -76.62
C SER A 2 -61.79 -39.14 -76.21
N GLU A 3 -60.92 -38.80 -77.15
CA GLU A 3 -59.52 -38.41 -76.94
C GLU A 3 -59.30 -37.38 -75.80
N ARG A 4 -60.31 -36.56 -75.48
CA ARG A 4 -60.30 -35.66 -74.30
C ARG A 4 -60.09 -36.37 -72.96
N GLN A 5 -60.66 -37.56 -72.77
CA GLN A 5 -60.57 -38.32 -71.51
C GLN A 5 -59.14 -38.89 -71.29
N ARG A 6 -58.43 -39.26 -72.37
CA ARG A 6 -57.02 -39.71 -72.30
C ARG A 6 -56.04 -38.56 -72.03
N HIS A 7 -56.38 -37.34 -72.45
CA HIS A 7 -55.55 -36.15 -72.22
C HIS A 7 -55.67 -35.66 -70.77
N ASP A 8 -56.86 -35.73 -70.18
CA ASP A 8 -57.10 -35.37 -68.77
C ASP A 8 -56.51 -36.43 -67.81
N GLU A 9 -56.57 -37.72 -68.14
CA GLU A 9 -55.91 -38.79 -67.38
C GLU A 9 -54.37 -38.71 -67.45
N GLY A 10 -53.80 -38.34 -68.60
CA GLY A 10 -52.36 -38.13 -68.77
C GLY A 10 -51.81 -36.94 -67.97
N MET A 11 -52.55 -35.82 -67.97
CA MET A 11 -52.21 -34.65 -67.15
C MET A 11 -52.34 -34.90 -65.65
N ALA A 12 -53.37 -35.65 -65.23
CA ALA A 12 -53.52 -36.04 -63.82
C ALA A 12 -52.35 -36.92 -63.36
N LEU A 13 -51.88 -37.86 -64.19
CA LEU A 13 -50.74 -38.72 -63.86
C LEU A 13 -49.43 -37.92 -63.75
N ILE A 14 -49.20 -36.96 -64.64
CA ILE A 14 -48.03 -36.06 -64.60
C ILE A 14 -48.08 -35.18 -63.35
N LEU A 15 -49.23 -34.63 -63.00
CA LEU A 15 -49.41 -33.81 -61.78
C LEU A 15 -49.20 -34.64 -60.50
N VAL A 16 -49.65 -35.89 -60.48
CA VAL A 16 -49.40 -36.81 -59.36
C VAL A 16 -47.92 -37.14 -59.23
N VAL A 17 -47.22 -37.40 -60.33
CA VAL A 17 -45.76 -37.65 -60.32
C VAL A 17 -45.01 -36.39 -59.87
N PHE A 18 -45.38 -35.21 -60.36
CA PHE A 18 -44.78 -33.95 -59.90
C PHE A 18 -45.05 -33.70 -58.41
N ALA A 19 -46.27 -33.95 -57.93
CA ALA A 19 -46.62 -33.81 -56.52
C ALA A 19 -45.80 -34.79 -55.66
N ILE A 20 -45.63 -36.04 -56.09
CA ILE A 20 -44.79 -37.03 -55.40
C ILE A 20 -43.33 -36.57 -55.34
N ILE A 21 -42.78 -36.05 -56.45
CA ILE A 21 -41.39 -35.54 -56.49
C ILE A 21 -41.22 -34.33 -55.56
N VAL A 22 -42.17 -33.39 -55.55
CA VAL A 22 -42.14 -32.22 -54.67
C VAL A 22 -42.27 -32.63 -53.19
N ILE A 23 -43.15 -33.59 -52.88
CA ILE A 23 -43.30 -34.13 -51.52
C ILE A 23 -42.02 -34.85 -51.09
N LEU A 24 -41.43 -35.69 -51.94
CA LEU A 24 -40.16 -36.38 -51.64
C LEU A 24 -38.99 -35.39 -51.47
N GLY A 25 -38.94 -34.33 -52.29
CA GLY A 25 -37.98 -33.24 -52.16
C GLY A 25 -38.14 -32.49 -50.83
N ALA A 26 -39.38 -32.17 -50.45
CA ALA A 26 -39.68 -31.52 -49.18
C ALA A 26 -39.34 -32.41 -47.97
N VAL A 27 -39.68 -33.70 -48.02
CA VAL A 27 -39.34 -34.68 -46.97
C VAL A 27 -37.82 -34.82 -46.82
N THR A 28 -37.07 -34.86 -47.92
CA THR A 28 -35.60 -34.92 -47.90
C THR A 28 -34.98 -33.67 -47.26
N VAL A 29 -35.49 -32.47 -47.58
CA VAL A 29 -35.02 -31.21 -46.97
C VAL A 29 -35.33 -31.18 -45.47
N VAL A 30 -36.53 -31.61 -45.06
CA VAL A 30 -36.92 -31.70 -43.64
C VAL A 30 -36.05 -32.71 -42.90
N PHE A 31 -35.83 -33.89 -43.47
CA PHE A 31 -35.01 -34.94 -42.86
C PHE A 31 -33.55 -34.48 -42.68
N ASN A 32 -32.96 -33.84 -43.69
CA ASN A 32 -31.63 -33.26 -43.59
C ASN A 32 -31.58 -32.17 -42.52
N ARG A 33 -32.57 -31.26 -42.45
CA ARG A 33 -32.64 -30.25 -41.39
C ARG A 33 -32.76 -30.86 -39.99
N VAL A 34 -33.58 -31.90 -39.82
CA VAL A 34 -33.75 -32.59 -38.54
C VAL A 34 -32.46 -33.31 -38.13
N GLN A 35 -31.77 -33.97 -39.07
CA GLN A 35 -30.48 -34.59 -38.77
C GLN A 35 -29.39 -33.56 -38.42
N THR A 36 -29.29 -32.45 -39.16
CA THR A 36 -28.35 -31.37 -38.83
C THR A 36 -28.67 -30.74 -37.48
N ALA A 37 -29.96 -30.51 -37.17
CA ALA A 37 -30.38 -29.98 -35.89
C ALA A 37 -30.06 -30.93 -34.74
N LYS A 38 -30.28 -32.25 -34.93
CA LYS A 38 -29.90 -33.28 -33.97
C LYS A 38 -28.39 -33.30 -33.74
N LEU A 39 -27.58 -33.35 -34.80
CA LEU A 39 -26.12 -33.36 -34.69
C LEU A 39 -25.59 -32.13 -33.95
N ARG A 40 -26.11 -30.93 -34.26
CA ARG A 40 -25.76 -29.70 -33.52
C ARG A 40 -26.19 -29.75 -32.06
N THR A 41 -27.37 -30.32 -31.77
CA THR A 41 -27.86 -30.46 -30.40
C THR A 41 -27.00 -31.44 -29.61
N ASP A 42 -26.71 -32.61 -30.18
CA ASP A 42 -25.86 -33.63 -29.57
C ASP A 42 -24.43 -33.09 -29.35
N GLU A 43 -23.94 -32.25 -30.27
CA GLU A 43 -22.65 -31.58 -30.15
C GLU A 43 -22.62 -30.57 -29.00
N VAL A 44 -23.62 -29.69 -28.92
CA VAL A 44 -23.74 -28.71 -27.82
C VAL A 44 -23.87 -29.42 -26.48
N VAL A 45 -24.72 -30.45 -26.39
CA VAL A 45 -24.91 -31.23 -25.16
C VAL A 45 -23.59 -31.90 -24.75
N SER A 46 -22.87 -32.52 -25.68
CA SER A 46 -21.58 -33.17 -25.37
C SER A 46 -20.52 -32.15 -24.92
N SER A 47 -20.48 -30.97 -25.54
CA SER A 47 -19.55 -29.91 -25.16
C SER A 47 -19.85 -29.33 -23.78
N THR A 48 -21.13 -29.08 -23.46
CA THR A 48 -21.53 -28.65 -22.11
C THR A 48 -21.18 -29.71 -21.07
N ARG A 49 -21.43 -30.99 -21.37
CA ARG A 49 -21.11 -32.10 -20.47
C ARG A 49 -19.60 -32.23 -20.22
N LEU A 50 -18.78 -32.05 -21.25
CA LEU A 50 -17.33 -32.02 -21.12
C LEU A 50 -16.85 -30.82 -20.28
N ASP A 51 -17.41 -29.63 -20.49
CA ASP A 51 -17.08 -28.44 -19.70
C ASP A 51 -17.43 -28.63 -18.21
N GLU A 52 -18.57 -29.23 -17.90
CA GLU A 52 -18.93 -29.58 -16.52
C GLU A 52 -18.01 -30.64 -15.92
N ALA A 53 -17.57 -31.64 -16.70
CA ALA A 53 -16.60 -32.63 -16.23
C ALA A 53 -15.21 -32.02 -15.96
N VAL A 54 -14.78 -31.07 -16.79
CA VAL A 54 -13.55 -30.28 -16.56
C VAL A 54 -13.68 -29.47 -15.26
N LYS A 55 -14.81 -28.77 -15.05
CA LYS A 55 -15.06 -28.03 -13.80
C LYS A 55 -15.11 -28.95 -12.57
N ALA A 56 -15.66 -30.15 -12.69
CA ALA A 56 -15.64 -31.13 -11.61
C ALA A 56 -14.20 -31.54 -11.23
N GLY A 57 -13.31 -31.70 -12.21
CA GLY A 57 -11.88 -31.94 -11.92
C GLY A 57 -11.19 -30.72 -11.29
N VAL A 58 -11.61 -29.50 -11.65
CA VAL A 58 -11.12 -28.27 -11.00
C VAL A 58 -11.58 -28.22 -9.54
N ASP A 59 -12.84 -28.54 -9.28
CA ASP A 59 -13.39 -28.56 -7.92
C ASP A 59 -12.70 -29.62 -7.05
N PHE A 60 -12.34 -30.77 -7.62
CA PHE A 60 -11.53 -31.80 -6.96
C PHE A 60 -10.14 -31.28 -6.58
N ALA A 61 -9.43 -30.60 -7.49
CA ALA A 61 -8.14 -29.98 -7.16
C ALA A 61 -8.26 -28.89 -6.09
N ILE A 62 -9.35 -28.12 -6.08
CA ILE A 62 -9.59 -27.10 -5.06
C ILE A 62 -9.84 -27.73 -3.68
N GLU A 63 -10.45 -28.91 -3.64
CA GLU A 63 -10.59 -29.67 -2.39
C GLU A 63 -9.22 -29.97 -1.78
N GLU A 64 -8.26 -30.45 -2.60
CA GLU A 64 -6.89 -30.73 -2.18
C GLU A 64 -6.13 -29.48 -1.75
N VAL A 65 -6.28 -28.36 -2.48
CA VAL A 65 -5.53 -27.12 -2.20
C VAL A 65 -6.08 -26.35 -1.02
N TRP A 66 -7.40 -26.37 -0.77
CA TRP A 66 -8.03 -25.50 0.21
C TRP A 66 -8.83 -26.23 1.28
N ASN A 67 -9.69 -27.17 0.92
CA ASN A 67 -10.55 -27.84 1.91
C ASN A 67 -9.72 -28.72 2.85
N GLN A 68 -8.74 -29.46 2.31
CA GLN A 68 -7.81 -30.26 3.13
C GLN A 68 -7.03 -29.40 4.12
N TYR A 69 -6.59 -28.20 3.73
CA TYR A 69 -5.95 -27.25 4.64
C TYR A 69 -6.90 -26.86 5.79
N LEU A 70 -8.16 -26.51 5.48
CA LEU A 70 -9.14 -26.17 6.50
C LEU A 70 -9.42 -27.33 7.46
N GLU A 71 -9.60 -28.54 6.94
CA GLU A 71 -9.85 -29.74 7.75
C GLU A 71 -8.68 -30.04 8.69
N ASN A 72 -7.44 -30.00 8.18
CA ASN A 72 -6.22 -30.17 8.96
C ASN A 72 -6.07 -29.09 10.05
N ASN A 73 -6.65 -27.91 9.83
CA ASN A 73 -6.62 -26.79 10.75
C ASN A 73 -7.93 -26.61 11.54
N GLY A 74 -8.66 -27.71 11.78
CA GLY A 74 -9.84 -27.73 12.65
C GLY A 74 -11.06 -27.00 12.09
N ASN A 75 -11.20 -26.95 10.77
CA ASN A 75 -12.18 -26.18 10.01
C ASN A 75 -12.06 -24.66 10.21
N THR A 76 -10.84 -24.17 10.39
CA THR A 76 -10.55 -22.74 10.53
C THR A 76 -9.42 -22.30 9.60
N THR A 77 -9.44 -21.04 9.19
CA THR A 77 -8.32 -20.42 8.45
C THR A 77 -7.20 -20.05 9.42
N GLY A 78 -5.97 -20.46 9.14
CA GLY A 78 -4.77 -19.99 9.85
C GLY A 78 -4.23 -18.69 9.25
N ASN A 79 -2.91 -18.47 9.41
CA ASN A 79 -2.18 -17.36 8.80
C ASN A 79 -1.45 -17.80 7.52
N LEU A 80 -0.92 -16.84 6.75
CA LEU A 80 -0.24 -17.12 5.49
C LEU A 80 0.95 -18.08 5.68
N ALA A 81 1.77 -17.88 6.71
CA ALA A 81 2.90 -18.75 7.02
C ALA A 81 2.47 -20.22 7.21
N SER A 82 1.37 -20.47 7.96
CA SER A 82 0.83 -21.81 8.15
C SER A 82 0.32 -22.44 6.84
N TYR A 83 -0.19 -21.62 5.93
CA TYR A 83 -0.65 -22.09 4.64
C TYR A 83 0.53 -22.43 3.71
N LEU A 84 1.59 -21.62 3.70
CA LEU A 84 2.80 -21.90 2.91
C LEU A 84 3.42 -23.24 3.33
N VAL A 85 3.49 -23.53 4.63
CA VAL A 85 3.93 -24.86 5.12
C VAL A 85 3.04 -26.00 4.61
N PHE A 86 1.72 -25.79 4.55
CA PHE A 86 0.81 -26.78 3.95
C PHE A 86 1.06 -26.95 2.45
N ALA A 87 1.19 -25.84 1.73
CA ALA A 87 1.42 -25.80 0.30
C ALA A 87 2.73 -26.51 -0.07
N ASP A 88 3.81 -26.30 0.68
CA ASP A 88 5.12 -26.93 0.47
C ASP A 88 5.07 -28.46 0.57
N ASN A 89 4.20 -28.98 1.43
CA ASN A 89 3.96 -30.40 1.57
C ASN A 89 3.06 -30.97 0.46
N LEU A 90 2.25 -30.13 -0.19
CA LEU A 90 1.34 -30.53 -1.26
C LEU A 90 2.05 -30.55 -2.61
N VAL A 91 2.55 -29.39 -3.07
CA VAL A 91 3.21 -29.24 -4.37
C VAL A 91 4.35 -28.21 -4.25
N PRO A 92 5.57 -28.52 -4.74
CA PRO A 92 6.68 -27.57 -4.69
C PRO A 92 6.38 -26.31 -5.50
N ASN A 93 6.99 -25.19 -5.11
CA ASN A 93 6.97 -23.95 -5.90
C ASN A 93 7.56 -24.19 -7.30
N ASN A 94 7.04 -23.46 -8.28
CA ASN A 94 7.48 -23.46 -9.67
C ASN A 94 7.37 -22.03 -10.23
N GLU A 95 8.51 -21.44 -10.52
CA GLU A 95 8.68 -20.09 -11.07
C GLU A 95 9.02 -20.13 -12.56
N ASP A 96 9.31 -21.32 -13.08
CA ASP A 96 9.42 -21.66 -14.50
C ASP A 96 8.01 -21.80 -15.09
N LEU A 97 7.51 -20.69 -15.64
CA LEU A 97 6.15 -20.52 -16.14
C LEU A 97 5.94 -21.17 -17.50
N ASP A 98 7.00 -21.32 -18.30
CA ASP A 98 6.92 -21.90 -19.64
C ASP A 98 7.29 -23.39 -19.69
N GLY A 99 7.94 -23.88 -18.64
CA GLY A 99 8.26 -25.27 -18.36
C GLY A 99 9.53 -25.78 -19.06
N ASP A 100 10.41 -24.89 -19.53
CA ASP A 100 11.60 -25.26 -20.29
C ASP A 100 12.80 -25.70 -19.42
N GLY A 101 12.72 -25.45 -18.11
CA GLY A 101 13.73 -25.84 -17.12
C GLY A 101 14.87 -24.83 -16.93
N GLU A 102 14.85 -23.70 -17.64
CA GLU A 102 15.76 -22.57 -17.47
C GLU A 102 15.00 -21.36 -16.87
N GLN A 103 15.73 -20.33 -16.43
CA GLN A 103 15.11 -19.08 -16.02
C GLN A 103 15.14 -18.12 -17.21
N ASP A 104 13.97 -17.82 -17.75
CA ASP A 104 13.84 -16.85 -18.83
C ASP A 104 13.89 -15.39 -18.34
N PRO A 105 14.20 -14.40 -19.20
CA PRO A 105 14.25 -13.00 -18.80
C PRO A 105 12.95 -12.46 -18.21
N ASP A 106 11.79 -13.02 -18.59
CA ASP A 106 10.46 -12.67 -18.08
C ASP A 106 10.03 -13.52 -16.87
N GLU A 107 10.89 -14.43 -16.41
CA GLU A 107 10.68 -15.26 -15.23
C GLU A 107 11.51 -14.76 -14.06
N LEU A 108 10.84 -14.56 -12.94
CA LEU A 108 11.43 -13.95 -11.75
C LEU A 108 11.29 -14.90 -10.57
N ASP A 109 12.21 -14.75 -9.62
CA ASP A 109 12.03 -15.18 -8.23
C ASP A 109 10.83 -14.40 -7.65
N ALA A 110 9.64 -14.97 -7.85
CA ALA A 110 8.37 -14.31 -7.60
C ALA A 110 8.07 -14.25 -6.10
N ASN A 111 8.53 -15.25 -5.35
CA ASN A 111 8.41 -15.30 -3.89
C ASN A 111 9.49 -14.48 -3.18
N GLY A 112 10.56 -14.11 -3.88
CA GLY A 112 11.63 -13.26 -3.43
C GLY A 112 12.60 -13.91 -2.45
N ASP A 113 12.71 -15.25 -2.46
CA ASP A 113 13.58 -16.00 -1.55
C ASP A 113 15.06 -16.05 -1.98
N GLY A 114 15.37 -15.44 -3.13
CA GLY A 114 16.70 -15.37 -3.71
C GLY A 114 17.06 -16.56 -4.61
N THR A 115 16.12 -17.48 -4.86
CA THR A 115 16.35 -18.68 -5.67
C THR A 115 15.24 -18.91 -6.69
N PHE A 116 15.60 -19.03 -7.97
CA PHE A 116 14.67 -19.47 -9.00
C PHE A 116 14.38 -20.97 -8.88
N THR A 117 13.12 -21.33 -8.70
CA THR A 117 12.69 -22.73 -8.58
C THR A 117 12.01 -23.23 -9.85
N SER A 118 12.62 -24.18 -10.57
CA SER A 118 11.98 -24.88 -11.70
C SER A 118 11.46 -26.26 -11.27
N ASN A 119 10.16 -26.45 -11.44
CA ASN A 119 9.43 -27.71 -11.26
C ASN A 119 8.28 -27.84 -12.29
N PRO A 120 8.61 -28.03 -13.57
CA PRO A 120 7.66 -27.93 -14.69
C PRO A 120 6.59 -29.02 -14.69
N GLY A 121 6.76 -30.08 -13.90
CA GLY A 121 5.83 -31.20 -13.83
C GLY A 121 4.62 -30.98 -12.92
N GLY A 122 4.70 -30.06 -11.94
CA GLY A 122 3.67 -29.92 -10.91
C GLY A 122 3.36 -31.24 -10.18
N LEU A 123 2.12 -31.38 -9.72
CA LEU A 123 1.57 -32.59 -9.09
C LEU A 123 0.38 -33.10 -9.91
N ASP A 124 0.46 -34.35 -10.38
CA ASP A 124 -0.68 -35.03 -10.97
C ASP A 124 -1.57 -35.63 -9.88
N LEU A 125 -2.74 -35.04 -9.66
CA LEU A 125 -3.77 -35.54 -8.74
C LEU A 125 -4.61 -36.66 -9.37
N VAL A 126 -4.77 -36.63 -10.71
CA VAL A 126 -5.44 -37.67 -11.50
C VAL A 126 -4.62 -37.89 -12.76
N THR A 127 -4.45 -39.16 -13.15
CA THR A 127 -3.72 -39.54 -14.37
C THR A 127 -4.61 -40.37 -15.30
N ALA A 128 -4.18 -40.55 -16.55
CA ALA A 128 -4.99 -41.29 -17.52
C ALA A 128 -5.16 -42.77 -17.15
N ASP A 129 -4.15 -43.33 -16.47
CA ASP A 129 -4.13 -44.72 -15.98
C ASP A 129 -5.01 -44.92 -14.75
N ASP A 130 -5.27 -43.86 -13.98
CA ASP A 130 -6.16 -43.84 -12.82
C ASP A 130 -7.21 -42.73 -12.95
N ASN A 131 -8.00 -42.80 -14.03
CA ASN A 131 -9.01 -41.80 -14.34
C ASN A 131 -10.23 -41.85 -13.40
N MET A 132 -10.83 -40.69 -13.16
CA MET A 132 -12.03 -40.58 -12.32
C MET A 132 -13.29 -40.61 -13.20
N ALA A 133 -14.16 -41.60 -13.00
CA ALA A 133 -15.43 -41.71 -13.71
C ALA A 133 -16.56 -40.99 -12.97
N LEU A 134 -17.26 -40.09 -13.67
CA LEU A 134 -18.45 -39.42 -13.14
C LEU A 134 -19.69 -40.30 -13.33
N SER A 135 -20.67 -40.14 -12.44
CA SER A 135 -21.94 -40.90 -12.47
C SER A 135 -22.74 -40.75 -13.78
N THR A 136 -22.47 -39.67 -14.52
CA THR A 136 -23.07 -39.32 -15.79
C THR A 136 -22.35 -39.95 -17.00
N GLY A 137 -21.17 -40.55 -16.83
CA GLY A 137 -20.45 -41.32 -17.85
C GLY A 137 -19.24 -40.61 -18.48
N GLU A 138 -18.95 -39.38 -18.09
CA GLU A 138 -17.70 -38.67 -18.38
C GLU A 138 -16.54 -39.22 -17.54
N GLN A 139 -15.33 -39.11 -18.07
CA GLN A 139 -14.10 -39.50 -17.37
C GLN A 139 -13.17 -38.30 -17.28
N ILE A 140 -12.73 -37.95 -16.08
CA ILE A 140 -11.64 -37.00 -15.87
C ILE A 140 -10.34 -37.78 -16.04
N MET A 141 -9.64 -37.50 -17.13
CA MET A 141 -8.45 -38.21 -17.57
C MET A 141 -7.17 -37.66 -16.95
N GLY A 142 -7.19 -36.42 -16.47
CA GLY A 142 -6.03 -35.80 -15.85
C GLY A 142 -6.41 -34.56 -15.08
N VAL A 143 -5.78 -34.38 -13.93
CA VAL A 143 -5.83 -33.17 -13.10
C VAL A 143 -4.41 -32.91 -12.65
N ASN A 144 -3.78 -31.89 -13.21
CA ASN A 144 -2.45 -31.45 -12.85
C ASN A 144 -2.55 -30.13 -12.08
N LEU A 145 -1.76 -30.02 -11.02
CA LEU A 145 -1.67 -28.86 -10.15
C LEU A 145 -0.24 -28.34 -10.19
N SER A 146 -0.03 -27.12 -10.67
CA SER A 146 1.23 -26.40 -10.48
C SER A 146 1.05 -25.21 -9.55
N ARG A 147 2.14 -24.75 -8.95
CA ARG A 147 2.18 -23.71 -7.93
C ARG A 147 3.22 -22.67 -8.27
N THR A 148 2.90 -21.40 -8.09
CA THR A 148 3.84 -20.28 -8.12
C THR A 148 3.56 -19.39 -6.92
N ASP A 149 4.55 -19.16 -6.08
CA ASP A 149 4.44 -18.27 -4.93
C ASP A 149 4.84 -16.83 -5.27
N ASP A 150 4.23 -15.88 -4.56
CA ASP A 150 4.74 -14.52 -4.41
C ASP A 150 4.71 -14.10 -2.93
N VAL A 151 5.29 -12.93 -2.59
CA VAL A 151 5.36 -12.48 -1.17
C VAL A 151 4.03 -12.34 -0.46
N THR A 152 2.93 -12.20 -1.19
CA THR A 152 1.61 -12.03 -0.60
C THR A 152 0.81 -13.33 -0.58
N GLY A 153 1.24 -14.35 -1.34
CA GLY A 153 0.78 -15.73 -1.21
C GLY A 153 0.98 -16.58 -2.45
N THR A 154 0.20 -17.65 -2.55
CA THR A 154 0.38 -18.72 -3.53
C THR A 154 -0.66 -18.67 -4.64
N VAL A 155 -0.22 -18.80 -5.89
CA VAL A 155 -1.07 -19.05 -7.06
C VAL A 155 -0.95 -20.52 -7.45
N TYR A 156 -2.08 -21.18 -7.67
CA TYR A 156 -2.11 -22.50 -8.26
C TYR A 156 -2.74 -22.45 -9.64
N THR A 157 -2.11 -23.14 -10.58
CA THR A 157 -2.66 -23.38 -11.91
C THR A 157 -3.13 -24.83 -12.00
N ILE A 158 -4.43 -25.00 -12.17
CA ILE A 158 -5.09 -26.30 -12.24
C ILE A 158 -5.42 -26.59 -13.70
N THR A 159 -4.79 -27.61 -14.27
CA THR A 159 -5.05 -28.07 -15.64
C THR A 159 -5.81 -29.38 -15.61
N VAL A 160 -6.99 -29.41 -16.22
CA VAL A 160 -7.88 -30.58 -16.23
C VAL A 160 -8.13 -31.02 -17.65
N THR A 161 -8.14 -32.34 -17.87
CA THR A 161 -8.55 -32.96 -19.12
C THR A 161 -9.65 -33.99 -18.87
N ALA A 162 -10.77 -33.88 -19.58
CA ALA A 162 -11.92 -34.78 -19.46
C ALA A 162 -12.31 -35.38 -20.82
N ARG A 163 -12.96 -36.54 -20.79
CA ARG A 163 -13.37 -37.32 -21.95
C ARG A 163 -14.81 -37.81 -21.84
N ILE A 164 -15.54 -37.79 -22.95
CA ILE A 164 -16.83 -38.47 -23.11
C ILE A 164 -16.95 -39.03 -24.52
N ALA A 165 -17.34 -40.30 -24.66
CA ALA A 165 -17.62 -40.94 -25.95
C ALA A 165 -16.53 -40.73 -27.03
N GLY A 166 -15.26 -40.70 -26.62
CA GLY A 166 -14.12 -40.50 -27.52
C GLY A 166 -13.74 -39.03 -27.78
N ARG A 167 -14.52 -38.05 -27.30
CA ARG A 167 -14.19 -36.62 -27.37
C ARG A 167 -13.46 -36.21 -26.09
N THR A 168 -12.46 -35.33 -26.23
CA THR A 168 -11.65 -34.82 -25.12
C THR A 168 -11.75 -33.30 -25.09
N GLN A 169 -11.78 -32.72 -23.89
CA GLN A 169 -11.69 -31.28 -23.66
C GLN A 169 -10.78 -31.02 -22.46
N SER A 170 -10.03 -29.92 -22.52
CA SER A 170 -9.21 -29.47 -21.41
C SER A 170 -9.63 -28.08 -20.94
N GLY A 171 -9.29 -27.73 -19.72
CA GLY A 171 -9.50 -26.40 -19.17
C GLY A 171 -8.44 -26.08 -18.12
N VAL A 172 -8.18 -24.79 -17.96
CA VAL A 172 -7.24 -24.27 -16.97
C VAL A 172 -7.98 -23.33 -16.03
N GLN A 173 -7.83 -23.54 -14.73
CA GLN A 173 -8.31 -22.64 -13.69
C GLN A 173 -7.11 -22.17 -12.87
N THR A 174 -6.97 -20.86 -12.70
CA THR A 174 -6.06 -20.33 -11.68
C THR A 174 -6.81 -20.03 -10.40
N VAL A 175 -6.21 -20.37 -9.26
CA VAL A 175 -6.72 -20.01 -7.93
C VAL A 175 -5.59 -19.37 -7.12
N ARG A 176 -5.93 -18.48 -6.21
CA ARG A 176 -4.96 -17.81 -5.35
C ARG A 176 -5.33 -18.02 -3.90
N VAL A 177 -4.34 -18.41 -3.12
CA VAL A 177 -4.43 -18.49 -1.66
C VAL A 177 -3.38 -17.56 -1.09
N SER A 178 -3.84 -16.47 -0.50
CA SER A 178 -2.95 -15.38 -0.12
C SER A 178 -3.41 -14.72 1.17
N GLY A 179 -2.66 -13.74 1.68
CA GLY A 179 -3.17 -12.92 2.78
C GLY A 179 -4.57 -12.38 2.42
N ALA A 180 -5.43 -12.23 3.42
CA ALA A 180 -6.76 -11.67 3.18
C ALA A 180 -6.59 -10.28 2.54
N PRO A 181 -7.21 -10.01 1.37
CA PRO A 181 -6.99 -8.74 0.69
C PRO A 181 -7.44 -7.64 1.64
N PHE A 182 -6.51 -6.79 2.04
CA PHE A 182 -6.83 -5.78 3.02
C PHE A 182 -7.60 -4.66 2.31
N ARG A 183 -8.93 -4.74 2.42
CA ARG A 183 -9.87 -3.74 1.86
C ARG A 183 -9.81 -2.40 2.60
N GLY A 184 -8.96 -2.29 3.61
CA GLY A 184 -9.05 -1.28 4.66
C GLY A 184 -8.21 -0.04 4.45
N PHE A 185 -7.64 0.26 3.28
CA PHE A 185 -6.99 1.57 3.07
C PHE A 185 -7.94 2.66 2.58
N GLU A 186 -9.08 2.76 3.27
CA GLU A 186 -10.00 3.90 3.14
C GLU A 186 -9.65 5.02 4.16
N PHE A 187 -8.56 4.86 4.92
CA PHE A 187 -8.15 5.81 5.95
C PHE A 187 -7.13 6.80 5.40
N GLY A 188 -7.38 8.09 5.63
CA GLY A 188 -6.40 9.14 5.40
C GLY A 188 -5.31 9.17 6.46
N ILE A 189 -5.61 8.66 7.66
CA ILE A 189 -4.63 8.45 8.74
C ILE A 189 -4.90 7.09 9.39
N LEU A 190 -3.88 6.23 9.44
CA LEU A 190 -3.93 4.96 10.17
C LEU A 190 -2.64 4.79 10.99
N ALA A 191 -2.77 4.64 12.30
CA ALA A 191 -1.62 4.30 13.14
C ALA A 191 -1.99 3.45 14.35
N ASN A 192 -1.01 2.81 15.00
CA ASN A 192 -1.23 2.26 16.34
C ASN A 192 -1.44 3.40 17.33
N ASN A 193 -0.51 4.35 17.38
CA ASN A 193 -0.56 5.47 18.29
C ASN A 193 -0.56 6.81 17.54
N ILE A 194 -1.53 7.66 17.85
CA ILE A 194 -1.67 9.00 17.30
C ILE A 194 -1.52 10.01 18.44
N ASN A 195 -0.41 10.75 18.46
CA ASN A 195 -0.12 11.79 19.45
C ASN A 195 0.10 13.16 18.79
N CYS A 196 -0.26 14.21 19.54
CA CYS A 196 0.06 15.62 19.26
C CYS A 196 -0.48 16.23 17.94
N ILE A 197 -1.09 15.46 17.06
CA ILE A 197 -1.77 15.94 15.86
C ILE A 197 -3.12 16.63 16.17
N MET A 198 -3.82 16.23 17.23
CA MET A 198 -5.23 16.61 17.52
C MET A 198 -5.39 17.97 18.22
N CYS A 199 -4.47 18.91 17.96
CA CYS A 199 -4.49 20.26 18.54
C CYS A 199 -4.79 21.35 17.50
N HIS A 200 -4.35 21.18 16.24
CA HIS A 200 -4.43 22.22 15.21
C HIS A 200 -4.72 21.65 13.82
N ALA A 201 -5.49 20.56 13.74
CA ALA A 201 -5.62 19.79 12.50
C ALA A 201 -7.00 19.93 11.85
N GLU A 202 -7.03 20.06 10.54
CA GLU A 202 -8.22 19.86 9.71
C GLU A 202 -7.96 18.68 8.77
N ILE A 203 -8.84 17.69 8.79
CA ILE A 203 -8.70 16.45 8.03
C ILE A 203 -9.92 16.28 7.12
N ASN A 204 -9.72 16.47 5.82
CA ASN A 204 -10.77 16.48 4.80
C ASN A 204 -10.39 15.63 3.58
N SER A 205 -11.33 15.39 2.66
CA SER A 205 -11.00 14.75 1.39
C SER A 205 -10.41 15.77 0.41
N LEU A 206 -9.49 15.33 -0.43
CA LEU A 206 -8.90 16.17 -1.47
C LEU A 206 -9.96 16.63 -2.50
N ASP A 207 -10.89 15.74 -2.85
CA ASP A 207 -12.00 16.05 -3.77
C ASP A 207 -12.83 17.25 -3.26
N LEU A 208 -13.12 17.28 -1.95
CA LEU A 208 -13.82 18.41 -1.33
C LEU A 208 -12.98 19.69 -1.39
N PHE A 209 -11.70 19.62 -1.05
CA PHE A 209 -10.80 20.77 -1.03
C PHE A 209 -10.64 21.42 -2.41
N ARG A 210 -10.60 20.61 -3.47
CA ARG A 210 -10.45 21.10 -4.86
C ARG A 210 -11.76 21.55 -5.49
N ASN A 211 -12.91 21.29 -4.88
CA ASN A 211 -14.18 21.54 -5.53
C ASN A 211 -14.44 23.03 -5.73
N THR A 212 -14.70 23.41 -6.98
CA THR A 212 -15.16 24.74 -7.37
C THR A 212 -16.58 24.72 -7.95
N ASP A 213 -17.19 23.54 -8.10
CA ASP A 213 -18.51 23.33 -8.68
C ASP A 213 -19.59 23.24 -7.58
N PRO A 214 -20.51 24.22 -7.48
CA PRO A 214 -21.60 24.18 -6.50
C PRO A 214 -22.56 23.00 -6.67
N THR A 215 -22.61 22.36 -7.84
CA THR A 215 -23.48 21.19 -8.07
C THR A 215 -22.98 19.93 -7.35
N GLN A 216 -21.71 19.92 -6.94
CA GLN A 216 -21.11 18.83 -6.17
C GLN A 216 -21.27 19.00 -4.66
N TYR A 217 -21.87 20.08 -4.17
CA TYR A 217 -22.09 20.24 -2.74
C TYR A 217 -22.96 19.12 -2.18
N GLY A 218 -22.49 18.47 -1.12
CA GLY A 218 -23.16 17.34 -0.48
C GLY A 218 -22.86 15.97 -1.11
N THR A 219 -21.99 15.88 -2.12
CA THR A 219 -21.66 14.61 -2.80
C THR A 219 -20.37 13.96 -2.31
N PHE A 220 -19.56 14.67 -1.52
CA PHE A 220 -18.26 14.21 -1.05
C PHE A 220 -18.36 13.15 0.03
N ASP A 221 -17.54 12.12 -0.11
CA ASP A 221 -17.34 11.10 0.92
C ASP A 221 -16.62 11.69 2.13
N ARG A 222 -17.02 11.20 3.31
CA ARG A 222 -16.30 11.41 4.56
C ARG A 222 -14.92 10.73 4.53
N VAL A 223 -13.94 11.32 5.21
CA VAL A 223 -12.64 10.70 5.44
C VAL A 223 -12.66 9.81 6.68
N LYS A 224 -11.91 8.72 6.67
CA LYS A 224 -11.70 7.87 7.84
C LYS A 224 -10.32 8.12 8.44
N MET A 225 -10.22 8.14 9.76
CA MET A 225 -8.94 8.09 10.48
C MET A 225 -9.01 7.11 11.64
N ALA A 226 -7.95 6.36 11.91
CA ALA A 226 -7.98 5.33 12.93
C ALA A 226 -6.70 5.25 13.78
N ALA A 227 -6.90 5.05 15.09
CA ALA A 227 -5.88 4.64 16.03
C ALA A 227 -6.14 3.20 16.51
N LEU A 228 -5.23 2.27 16.24
CA LEU A 228 -5.40 0.86 16.62
C LEU A 228 -5.17 0.63 18.12
N GLU A 229 -4.37 1.47 18.78
CA GLU A 229 -3.99 1.28 20.19
C GLU A 229 -4.24 2.52 21.05
N SER A 230 -3.85 3.72 20.62
CA SER A 230 -4.15 4.92 21.40
C SER A 230 -4.25 6.20 20.58
N LEU A 231 -5.14 7.08 21.02
CA LEU A 231 -5.32 8.42 20.48
C LEU A 231 -5.24 9.42 21.63
N MET A 232 -4.37 10.42 21.52
CA MET A 232 -4.32 11.51 22.48
C MET A 232 -4.98 12.76 21.92
N ILE A 233 -5.84 13.39 22.72
CA ILE A 233 -6.50 14.66 22.40
C ILE A 233 -6.37 15.64 23.56
N ARG A 234 -6.50 16.94 23.29
CA ARG A 234 -6.53 17.96 24.34
C ARG A 234 -7.94 18.48 24.56
N LEU A 235 -8.38 18.53 25.81
CA LEU A 235 -9.76 18.91 26.14
C LEU A 235 -9.99 20.43 26.15
N ASN A 236 -9.01 21.20 26.64
CA ASN A 236 -9.23 22.58 27.12
C ASN A 236 -8.38 23.65 26.41
N GLU A 237 -7.78 23.36 25.25
CA GLU A 237 -7.04 24.36 24.49
C GLU A 237 -7.96 25.09 23.51
N ASN A 238 -7.78 26.40 23.31
CA ASN A 238 -8.61 27.26 22.43
C ASN A 238 -8.42 26.98 20.92
N ILE A 239 -8.17 25.74 20.56
CA ILE A 239 -7.75 25.29 19.23
C ILE A 239 -8.55 24.05 18.89
N SER A 240 -9.14 24.02 17.69
CA SER A 240 -9.98 22.92 17.23
C SER A 240 -9.18 21.98 16.35
N THR A 241 -9.42 20.68 16.54
CA THR A 241 -9.20 19.70 15.48
C THR A 241 -10.54 19.33 14.91
N GLU A 242 -10.64 19.31 13.59
CA GLU A 242 -11.88 19.07 12.86
C GLU A 242 -11.65 17.99 11.80
N VAL A 243 -12.49 16.95 11.85
CA VAL A 243 -12.44 15.85 10.88
C VAL A 243 -13.71 15.88 10.04
N ALA A 244 -13.59 16.06 8.73
CA ALA A 244 -14.69 15.86 7.79
C ALA A 244 -14.91 14.37 7.55
N GLY A 245 -15.27 13.68 8.64
CA GLY A 245 -15.61 12.28 8.62
C GLY A 245 -15.52 11.61 9.98
N THR A 246 -14.86 10.45 10.03
CA THR A 246 -15.01 9.50 11.13
C THR A 246 -13.69 9.13 11.77
N THR A 247 -13.68 9.20 13.09
CA THR A 247 -12.56 8.78 13.92
C THR A 247 -12.86 7.42 14.55
N TYR A 248 -11.98 6.45 14.30
CA TYR A 248 -12.05 5.12 14.88
C TYR A 248 -10.93 4.95 15.91
N SER A 249 -11.23 4.31 17.03
CA SER A 249 -10.25 3.92 18.02
C SER A 249 -10.53 2.51 18.49
N ARG A 250 -9.51 1.65 18.53
CA ARG A 250 -9.60 0.30 19.12
C ARG A 250 -9.12 0.24 20.56
N GLY A 251 -8.10 1.02 20.88
CA GLY A 251 -7.73 1.23 22.26
C GLY A 251 -8.32 2.51 22.85
N LEU A 252 -7.65 3.02 23.88
CA LEU A 252 -8.18 4.10 24.69
C LEU A 252 -7.82 5.47 24.10
N ILE A 253 -8.74 6.42 24.26
CA ILE A 253 -8.52 7.83 23.95
C ILE A 253 -8.11 8.53 25.25
N TYR A 254 -7.02 9.30 25.23
CA TYR A 254 -6.44 9.92 26.42
C TYR A 254 -6.41 11.45 26.30
N ASN A 255 -6.38 12.12 27.46
CA ASN A 255 -5.99 13.52 27.54
C ASN A 255 -4.47 13.70 27.71
N GLU A 256 -4.03 14.97 27.77
CA GLU A 256 -2.64 15.38 28.01
C GLU A 256 -2.04 14.92 29.35
N SER A 257 -2.86 14.39 30.25
CA SER A 257 -2.44 13.84 31.54
C SER A 257 -2.51 12.31 31.55
N TRP A 258 -2.58 11.68 30.37
CA TRP A 258 -2.71 10.24 30.20
C TRP A 258 -3.90 9.61 30.93
N SER A 259 -4.96 10.40 31.14
CA SER A 259 -6.21 9.91 31.71
C SER A 259 -7.15 9.50 30.58
N ALA A 260 -7.66 8.27 30.64
CA ALA A 260 -8.60 7.76 29.66
C ALA A 260 -9.89 8.60 29.65
N LEU A 261 -10.37 8.92 28.46
CA LEU A 261 -11.55 9.73 28.22
C LEU A 261 -12.75 8.86 27.91
N ASN A 262 -13.91 9.28 28.41
CA ASN A 262 -15.20 8.72 28.01
C ASN A 262 -15.83 9.56 26.88
N ALA A 263 -16.88 9.02 26.25
CA ALA A 263 -17.58 9.68 25.15
C ALA A 263 -18.11 11.08 25.51
N GLY A 264 -18.57 11.30 26.74
CA GLY A 264 -19.06 12.59 27.20
C GLY A 264 -17.96 13.65 27.26
N SER A 265 -16.79 13.30 27.79
CA SER A 265 -15.62 14.18 27.81
C SER A 265 -15.17 14.55 26.40
N ILE A 266 -15.14 13.58 25.48
CA ILE A 266 -14.76 13.81 24.08
C ILE A 266 -15.77 14.73 23.38
N ALA A 267 -17.08 14.49 23.55
CA ALA A 267 -18.13 15.34 22.98
C ALA A 267 -18.03 16.80 23.45
N SER A 268 -17.57 17.02 24.69
CA SER A 268 -17.35 18.36 25.26
C SER A 268 -16.02 19.02 24.87
N SER A 269 -15.09 18.28 24.28
CA SER A 269 -13.74 18.76 23.92
C SER A 269 -13.75 19.63 22.65
N ASN A 270 -12.61 20.25 22.32
CA ASN A 270 -12.43 20.96 21.04
C ASN A 270 -12.02 20.05 19.87
N PHE A 271 -12.02 18.73 20.07
CA PHE A 271 -11.97 17.77 18.98
C PHE A 271 -13.38 17.55 18.42
N LYS A 272 -13.59 18.01 17.18
CA LYS A 272 -14.88 18.09 16.51
C LYS A 272 -14.87 17.31 15.19
N GLY A 273 -16.06 17.06 14.67
CA GLY A 273 -16.25 16.57 13.31
C GLY A 273 -17.08 17.56 12.50
N TYR A 274 -17.21 17.29 11.20
CA TYR A 274 -18.24 17.91 10.38
C TYR A 274 -19.47 17.01 10.27
N GLN A 275 -20.65 17.62 10.10
CA GLN A 275 -21.88 16.88 9.90
C GLN A 275 -21.86 16.14 8.56
N PHE A 276 -22.26 14.87 8.59
CA PHE A 276 -22.53 14.07 7.40
C PHE A 276 -23.80 13.26 7.59
N SER A 277 -24.35 12.78 6.47
CA SER A 277 -25.59 12.02 6.44
C SER A 277 -25.42 10.65 7.10
N SER A 278 -26.31 10.32 8.02
CA SER A 278 -26.36 9.02 8.69
C SER A 278 -26.91 7.89 7.82
N THR A 279 -27.25 8.15 6.55
CA THR A 279 -27.78 7.14 5.61
C THR A 279 -26.80 6.76 4.52
N ASN A 280 -25.89 7.66 4.14
CA ASN A 280 -24.96 7.44 3.03
C ASN A 280 -23.54 7.96 3.30
N GLY A 281 -23.26 8.51 4.48
CA GLY A 281 -21.93 8.96 4.88
C GLY A 281 -21.42 10.22 4.16
N LYS A 282 -22.24 10.87 3.32
CA LYS A 282 -21.85 12.06 2.56
C LYS A 282 -21.83 13.31 3.44
N LEU A 283 -20.82 14.15 3.27
CA LEU A 283 -20.67 15.40 4.03
C LEU A 283 -21.85 16.34 3.75
N THR A 284 -22.36 16.99 4.80
CA THR A 284 -23.46 17.95 4.66
C THR A 284 -22.89 19.35 4.43
N GLN A 285 -23.31 19.98 3.33
CA GLN A 285 -22.91 21.34 2.96
C GLN A 285 -24.14 22.22 2.74
N ASN A 286 -24.00 23.51 3.07
CA ASN A 286 -25.03 24.51 2.75
C ASN A 286 -24.90 25.01 1.30
N GLY A 287 -25.75 25.96 0.88
CA GLY A 287 -25.74 26.52 -0.47
C GLY A 287 -24.46 27.28 -0.88
N SER A 288 -23.53 27.53 0.04
CA SER A 288 -22.20 28.09 -0.24
C SER A 288 -21.08 27.07 -0.13
N GLY A 289 -21.40 25.77 0.00
CA GLY A 289 -20.43 24.70 0.19
C GLY A 289 -19.84 24.62 1.60
N ALA A 290 -20.31 25.46 2.55
CA ALA A 290 -19.77 25.45 3.90
C ALA A 290 -20.31 24.23 4.68
N MET A 291 -19.41 23.56 5.39
CA MET A 291 -19.73 22.44 6.28
C MET A 291 -20.12 22.94 7.67
N THR A 292 -20.91 22.14 8.39
CA THR A 292 -21.33 22.46 9.77
C THR A 292 -20.52 21.65 10.76
N VAL A 293 -19.79 22.33 11.64
CA VAL A 293 -19.02 21.69 12.74
C VAL A 293 -20.00 21.10 13.77
N THR A 294 -19.70 19.91 14.26
CA THR A 294 -20.48 19.17 15.26
C THR A 294 -19.58 18.50 16.29
N ASN A 295 -20.13 18.21 17.46
CA ASN A 295 -19.45 17.42 18.48
C ASN A 295 -19.25 15.98 18.00
N LEU A 296 -18.16 15.35 18.42
CA LEU A 296 -18.00 13.91 18.27
C LEU A 296 -18.99 13.18 19.18
N VAL A 297 -19.67 12.19 18.61
CA VAL A 297 -20.67 11.36 19.29
C VAL A 297 -20.31 9.91 19.01
N ASN A 298 -20.03 9.17 20.08
CA ASN A 298 -19.72 7.76 19.96
C ASN A 298 -20.90 7.00 19.33
N ALA A 299 -20.59 6.03 18.46
CA ALA A 299 -21.59 5.21 17.80
C ALA A 299 -22.53 4.55 18.81
N ALA A 300 -23.83 4.66 18.54
CA ALA A 300 -24.84 3.87 19.24
C ALA A 300 -24.68 2.39 18.86
N LEU A 301 -25.16 1.49 19.71
CA LEU A 301 -25.24 0.06 19.40
C LEU A 301 -26.66 -0.30 18.95
N ASP A 302 -26.77 -1.22 18.00
CA ASP A 302 -28.02 -1.83 17.57
C ASP A 302 -28.52 -2.90 18.57
N SER A 303 -29.64 -3.56 18.26
CA SER A 303 -30.21 -4.62 19.11
C SER A 303 -29.31 -5.84 19.29
N ASN A 304 -28.31 -6.03 18.42
CA ASN A 304 -27.34 -7.11 18.47
C ASN A 304 -26.02 -6.68 19.13
N GLY A 305 -25.94 -5.45 19.65
CA GLY A 305 -24.72 -4.90 20.23
C GLY A 305 -23.70 -4.44 19.20
N LYS A 306 -24.05 -4.36 17.92
CA LYS A 306 -23.16 -3.89 16.84
C LYS A 306 -23.24 -2.37 16.71
N PRO A 307 -22.14 -1.67 16.42
CA PRO A 307 -22.17 -0.23 16.30
C PRO A 307 -22.97 0.19 15.06
N VAL A 308 -23.76 1.26 15.15
CA VAL A 308 -24.53 1.79 14.02
C VAL A 308 -23.58 2.44 13.02
N GLN A 309 -23.84 2.26 11.72
CA GLN A 309 -23.05 2.86 10.62
C GLN A 309 -23.12 4.38 10.64
N PHE A 310 -22.13 5.02 10.00
CA PHE A 310 -22.09 6.48 9.81
C PHE A 310 -22.10 7.30 11.12
N ALA A 311 -21.49 6.80 12.19
CA ALA A 311 -21.13 7.64 13.34
C ALA A 311 -19.85 8.42 13.05
N ASN A 312 -19.67 9.59 13.68
CA ASN A 312 -18.44 10.38 13.54
C ASN A 312 -17.33 9.95 14.52
N LEU A 313 -17.67 9.13 15.52
CA LEU A 313 -16.72 8.53 16.46
C LEU A 313 -17.10 7.07 16.71
N TYR A 314 -16.12 6.18 16.62
CA TYR A 314 -16.21 4.80 17.10
C TYR A 314 -15.12 4.57 18.15
N MET A 315 -15.51 4.48 19.42
CA MET A 315 -14.66 4.03 20.51
C MET A 315 -14.75 2.51 20.64
N ASN A 316 -13.61 1.83 20.79
CA ASN A 316 -13.50 0.37 20.84
C ASN A 316 -14.13 -0.31 19.62
N TYR A 317 -13.77 0.15 18.41
CA TYR A 317 -14.32 -0.42 17.17
C TYR A 317 -14.04 -1.93 17.06
N PRO A 318 -15.01 -2.79 16.70
CA PRO A 318 -14.87 -4.24 16.81
C PRO A 318 -13.65 -4.81 16.08
N THR A 319 -13.06 -5.87 16.63
CA THR A 319 -12.00 -6.66 15.99
C THR A 319 -12.55 -7.80 15.13
N ASN A 320 -13.76 -8.26 15.41
CA ASN A 320 -14.47 -9.22 14.57
C ASN A 320 -15.07 -8.51 13.34
N GLU A 321 -14.66 -8.94 12.15
CA GLU A 321 -15.09 -8.37 10.87
C GLU A 321 -16.62 -8.38 10.69
N ALA A 322 -17.30 -9.43 11.18
CA ALA A 322 -18.76 -9.51 11.11
C ALA A 322 -19.48 -8.43 11.93
N ASP A 323 -18.77 -7.80 12.86
CA ASP A 323 -19.28 -6.74 13.74
C ASP A 323 -18.77 -5.34 13.32
N MET A 324 -17.83 -5.27 12.37
CA MET A 324 -17.33 -4.02 11.78
C MET A 324 -18.35 -3.46 10.78
N THR A 325 -19.37 -2.79 11.29
CA THR A 325 -20.48 -2.31 10.46
C THR A 325 -20.09 -1.21 9.47
N ASP A 326 -19.07 -0.42 9.76
CA ASP A 326 -18.74 0.84 9.07
C ASP A 326 -17.42 0.78 8.27
N GLY A 327 -17.12 -0.40 7.76
CA GLY A 327 -15.89 -0.72 7.02
C GLY A 327 -14.87 -1.47 7.88
N THR A 328 -13.93 -2.15 7.22
CA THR A 328 -12.91 -2.97 7.89
C THR A 328 -11.80 -2.10 8.47
N LEU A 329 -11.32 -2.48 9.65
CA LEU A 329 -10.17 -1.87 10.33
C LEU A 329 -9.16 -2.98 10.69
N PRO A 330 -7.86 -2.85 10.40
CA PRO A 330 -6.88 -3.92 10.59
C PRO A 330 -6.62 -4.15 12.07
N VAL A 331 -6.65 -5.41 12.50
CA VAL A 331 -6.44 -5.78 13.92
C VAL A 331 -5.03 -5.44 14.38
N ASN A 332 -4.05 -5.73 13.52
CA ASN A 332 -2.65 -5.38 13.72
C ASN A 332 -2.25 -4.33 12.69
N PHE A 333 -1.24 -3.52 13.00
CA PHE A 333 -0.72 -2.56 12.03
C PHE A 333 -0.28 -3.28 10.74
N PRO A 334 -0.79 -2.90 9.55
CA PRO A 334 -0.30 -3.43 8.30
C PRO A 334 1.08 -2.80 8.06
N ALA A 335 2.15 -3.59 8.17
CA ALA A 335 3.50 -3.10 7.90
C ALA A 335 3.78 -3.13 6.39
N PRO A 336 4.48 -2.14 5.81
CA PRO A 336 4.88 -2.17 4.40
C PRO A 336 5.91 -3.26 4.07
N PHE A 337 6.73 -3.65 5.04
CA PHE A 337 7.63 -4.79 4.97
C PHE A 337 7.12 -5.89 5.91
N PRO A 338 7.16 -7.16 5.50
CA PRO A 338 6.86 -8.27 6.40
C PRO A 338 7.82 -8.25 7.60
N ASP A 339 7.36 -8.83 8.70
CA ASP A 339 8.08 -9.00 9.97
C ASP A 339 7.99 -10.50 10.30
N ASP A 340 8.71 -11.30 9.52
CA ASP A 340 8.51 -12.76 9.44
C ASP A 340 9.06 -13.48 10.68
N ASP A 341 10.10 -12.92 11.30
CA ASP A 341 10.68 -13.43 12.54
C ASP A 341 10.10 -12.76 13.81
N GLY A 342 9.32 -11.68 13.63
CA GLY A 342 8.65 -10.95 14.70
C GLY A 342 9.58 -10.05 15.52
N ASP A 343 10.79 -9.77 15.02
CA ASP A 343 11.79 -8.94 15.70
C ASP A 343 11.53 -7.43 15.57
N LYS A 344 10.55 -7.05 14.73
CA LYS A 344 10.12 -5.67 14.43
C LYS A 344 11.16 -4.80 13.72
N MET A 345 12.25 -5.37 13.24
CA MET A 345 13.22 -4.74 12.37
C MET A 345 12.82 -5.00 10.91
N VAL A 346 13.62 -4.50 9.98
CA VAL A 346 13.53 -4.93 8.57
C VAL A 346 14.91 -5.44 8.21
N ASP A 347 15.03 -6.76 8.12
CA ASP A 347 16.29 -7.40 7.78
C ASP A 347 16.50 -7.45 6.26
N GLN A 348 17.60 -8.08 5.83
CA GLN A 348 17.91 -8.17 4.40
C GLN A 348 16.94 -9.09 3.67
N ASP A 349 16.53 -10.20 4.29
CA ASP A 349 15.68 -11.20 3.67
C ASP A 349 14.25 -10.66 3.52
N GLU A 350 13.73 -9.94 4.52
CA GLU A 350 12.43 -9.25 4.47
C GLU A 350 12.42 -8.11 3.45
N PHE A 351 13.51 -7.36 3.35
CA PHE A 351 13.65 -6.34 2.32
C PHE A 351 13.69 -6.98 0.93
N ASP A 352 14.57 -7.96 0.72
CA ASP A 352 14.75 -8.63 -0.57
C ASP A 352 13.47 -9.33 -1.02
N LYS A 353 12.71 -9.95 -0.11
CA LYS A 353 11.35 -10.45 -0.39
C LYS A 353 10.51 -9.37 -1.03
N VAL A 354 10.37 -8.20 -0.39
CA VAL A 354 9.55 -7.10 -0.92
C VAL A 354 10.08 -6.60 -2.25
N ILE A 355 11.40 -6.57 -2.47
CA ILE A 355 12.02 -6.02 -3.69
C ILE A 355 11.96 -7.00 -4.86
N ASN A 356 12.28 -8.27 -4.64
CA ASN A 356 12.28 -9.32 -5.66
C ASN A 356 10.84 -9.63 -6.12
N SER A 357 9.88 -9.58 -5.20
CA SER A 357 8.46 -9.65 -5.55
C SER A 357 7.85 -8.34 -6.05
N ALA A 358 8.57 -7.22 -5.94
CA ALA A 358 7.99 -5.91 -6.17
C ALA A 358 7.69 -5.59 -7.64
N ASN A 359 8.08 -6.40 -8.62
CA ASN A 359 7.94 -6.00 -10.03
C ASN A 359 7.53 -7.13 -10.99
N GLY A 360 6.26 -7.54 -10.97
CA GLY A 360 5.72 -8.38 -12.05
C GLY A 360 4.21 -8.72 -12.07
N SER A 361 3.45 -8.57 -10.98
CA SER A 361 2.08 -9.14 -10.97
C SER A 361 1.00 -8.22 -11.57
N ILE A 362 0.68 -8.52 -12.83
CA ILE A 362 -0.37 -7.98 -13.73
C ILE A 362 0.13 -6.97 -14.77
N THR A 363 0.91 -7.44 -15.73
CA THR A 363 0.91 -6.91 -17.09
C THR A 363 -0.28 -7.49 -17.86
N PHE A 364 -1.27 -6.66 -18.18
CA PHE A 364 -2.15 -6.92 -19.34
C PHE A 364 -1.63 -6.18 -20.60
N GLU A 365 -0.46 -5.54 -20.54
CA GLU A 365 0.13 -4.74 -21.63
C GLU A 365 1.59 -5.15 -21.94
N LEU A 366 1.71 -6.01 -22.97
CA LEU A 366 2.71 -6.17 -24.05
C LEU A 366 4.13 -5.51 -24.03
N ASP A 367 4.81 -5.26 -22.90
CA ASP A 367 6.27 -5.02 -22.96
C ASP A 367 7.06 -5.71 -21.82
N PRO A 368 7.67 -6.89 -22.09
CA PRO A 368 8.52 -7.60 -21.15
C PRO A 368 9.90 -6.96 -20.91
N SER A 369 10.27 -5.88 -21.62
CA SER A 369 11.57 -5.19 -21.42
C SER A 369 11.60 -4.20 -20.25
N LEU A 370 10.45 -3.98 -19.59
CA LEU A 370 10.30 -3.07 -18.45
C LEU A 370 10.07 -3.88 -17.17
N ILE A 371 11.11 -4.56 -16.69
CA ILE A 371 11.14 -5.24 -15.40
C ILE A 371 11.71 -4.25 -14.39
N GLY A 372 10.99 -3.97 -13.31
CA GLY A 372 11.41 -2.97 -12.33
C GLY A 372 10.53 -1.71 -12.31
N GLY A 373 10.61 -0.95 -11.22
CA GLY A 373 10.34 0.48 -11.28
C GLY A 373 11.59 1.24 -11.69
N SER A 374 11.50 2.56 -11.80
CA SER A 374 12.66 3.37 -12.17
C SER A 374 12.58 4.79 -11.64
N VAL A 375 13.76 5.40 -11.49
CA VAL A 375 13.92 6.87 -11.42
C VAL A 375 14.76 7.31 -12.59
N THR A 376 14.20 8.15 -13.47
CA THR A 376 14.82 8.50 -14.75
C THR A 376 15.21 9.98 -14.89
N ALA A 377 14.81 10.82 -13.93
CA ALA A 377 15.13 12.25 -13.93
C ALA A 377 15.19 12.81 -12.50
N GLY A 378 15.59 14.08 -12.38
CA GLY A 378 15.97 14.69 -11.12
C GLY A 378 17.39 14.32 -10.70
N VAL A 379 17.83 14.90 -9.58
CA VAL A 379 19.12 14.57 -8.98
C VAL A 379 18.97 13.31 -8.13
N ALA A 380 19.68 12.25 -8.52
CA ALA A 380 19.87 11.04 -7.71
C ALA A 380 21.35 10.90 -7.35
N TYR A 381 21.65 11.10 -6.07
CA TYR A 381 23.01 11.02 -5.54
C TYR A 381 23.11 9.89 -4.53
N GLY A 382 23.76 8.81 -4.93
CA GLY A 382 23.99 7.65 -4.08
C GLY A 382 25.21 7.81 -3.17
N VAL A 383 25.09 7.32 -1.95
CA VAL A 383 26.16 7.21 -0.95
C VAL A 383 26.27 5.73 -0.59
N PRO A 384 27.31 5.02 -1.09
CA PRO A 384 27.46 3.59 -0.86
C PRO A 384 27.42 3.23 0.63
N SER A 385 26.95 2.02 0.93
CA SER A 385 26.91 1.52 2.31
C SER A 385 28.29 1.64 3.00
N GLY A 386 28.29 2.10 4.25
CA GLY A 386 29.51 2.39 5.02
C GLY A 386 30.25 3.68 4.64
N SER A 387 29.85 4.38 3.58
CA SER A 387 30.42 5.68 3.20
C SER A 387 29.66 6.85 3.82
N THR A 388 30.29 8.03 3.82
CA THR A 388 29.68 9.28 4.29
C THR A 388 29.54 10.29 3.16
N TYR A 389 28.45 11.04 3.14
CA TYR A 389 28.29 12.20 2.29
C TYR A 389 29.22 13.33 2.75
N SER A 390 30.11 13.78 1.86
CA SER A 390 31.11 14.82 2.18
C SER A 390 30.65 16.25 1.89
N GLY A 391 29.51 16.42 1.22
CA GLY A 391 28.98 17.74 0.85
C GLY A 391 28.42 18.50 2.06
N THR A 392 28.54 19.82 2.05
CA THR A 392 27.97 20.71 3.07
C THR A 392 26.58 21.24 2.70
N SER A 393 26.17 21.07 1.44
CA SER A 393 24.84 21.37 0.92
C SER A 393 24.25 20.14 0.25
N LEU A 394 22.95 20.15 -0.04
CA LEU A 394 22.34 19.14 -0.90
C LEU A 394 23.04 19.10 -2.29
N PRO A 395 23.20 17.93 -2.92
CA PRO A 395 23.82 17.80 -4.23
C PRO A 395 23.00 18.51 -5.32
N THR A 396 23.68 19.02 -6.34
CA THR A 396 23.03 19.70 -7.49
C THR A 396 23.11 18.91 -8.79
N ALA A 397 23.70 17.71 -8.74
CA ALA A 397 23.87 16.83 -9.89
C ALA A 397 23.91 15.38 -9.40
N SER A 398 23.42 14.47 -10.24
CA SER A 398 23.45 13.03 -9.98
C SER A 398 24.88 12.48 -10.04
N ASN A 399 25.08 11.33 -9.38
CA ASN A 399 26.20 10.44 -9.68
C ASN A 399 25.66 9.17 -10.36
N ASN A 400 26.45 8.10 -10.41
CA ASN A 400 26.06 6.83 -11.05
C ASN A 400 24.80 6.17 -10.44
N ALA A 401 24.30 6.66 -9.30
CA ALA A 401 23.04 6.16 -8.74
C ALA A 401 21.84 6.41 -9.64
N LEU A 402 21.82 7.49 -10.43
CA LEU A 402 20.74 7.70 -11.40
C LEU A 402 20.73 6.60 -12.45
N ASP A 403 21.91 6.18 -12.92
CA ASP A 403 22.03 5.11 -13.90
C ASP A 403 21.47 3.80 -13.33
N SER A 404 21.85 3.41 -12.10
CA SER A 404 21.29 2.23 -11.42
C SER A 404 19.77 2.30 -11.29
N LEU A 405 19.26 3.40 -10.73
CA LEU A 405 17.81 3.56 -10.55
C LEU A 405 17.04 3.61 -11.88
N SER A 406 17.68 4.04 -12.97
CA SER A 406 17.07 4.04 -14.30
C SER A 406 17.07 2.66 -14.96
N SER A 407 18.03 1.79 -14.60
CA SER A 407 18.19 0.46 -15.21
C SER A 407 17.40 -0.62 -14.50
N ASP A 408 17.40 -0.62 -13.16
CA ASP A 408 16.84 -1.70 -12.35
C ASP A 408 15.88 -1.21 -11.25
N GLY A 409 15.78 0.11 -11.04
CA GLY A 409 14.94 0.68 -10.00
C GLY A 409 15.45 0.42 -8.59
N THR A 410 16.70 -0.02 -8.43
CA THR A 410 17.30 -0.37 -7.15
C THR A 410 18.56 0.45 -6.87
N TYR A 411 18.83 0.66 -5.58
CA TYR A 411 20.10 1.23 -5.15
C TYR A 411 20.55 0.61 -3.82
N ASP A 412 21.77 0.07 -3.79
CA ASP A 412 22.37 -0.45 -2.57
C ASP A 412 23.22 0.63 -1.86
N GLY A 413 22.75 1.09 -0.70
CA GLY A 413 23.28 2.22 0.04
C GLY A 413 22.25 3.31 0.30
N ASN A 414 22.72 4.48 0.71
CA ASN A 414 21.86 5.62 1.04
C ASN A 414 21.67 6.52 -0.19
N LEU A 415 20.52 7.17 -0.31
CA LEU A 415 20.18 7.94 -1.50
C LEU A 415 19.72 9.35 -1.16
N ILE A 416 20.16 10.33 -1.94
CA ILE A 416 19.62 11.69 -1.92
C ILE A 416 18.89 11.94 -3.24
N LEU A 417 17.59 12.24 -3.17
CA LEU A 417 16.71 12.54 -4.31
C LEU A 417 16.24 13.99 -4.26
N ILE A 418 16.50 14.75 -5.33
CA ILE A 418 16.07 16.16 -5.42
C ILE A 418 15.43 16.43 -6.77
N GLY A 419 14.18 16.88 -6.73
CA GLY A 419 13.46 17.35 -7.91
C GLY A 419 13.37 18.87 -7.95
N THR A 420 13.30 19.44 -9.14
CA THR A 420 13.03 20.85 -9.38
C THR A 420 11.85 21.00 -10.33
N ASP A 421 11.32 22.22 -10.50
CA ASP A 421 10.24 22.45 -11.48
C ASP A 421 10.67 22.10 -12.92
N SER A 422 11.94 22.32 -13.26
CA SER A 422 12.49 22.01 -14.59
C SER A 422 13.02 20.59 -14.76
N ASP A 423 13.29 19.91 -13.65
CA ASP A 423 13.87 18.56 -13.62
C ASP A 423 13.30 17.82 -12.39
N PRO A 424 12.03 17.39 -12.45
CA PRO A 424 11.39 16.68 -11.35
C PRO A 424 11.97 15.28 -11.21
N ILE A 425 11.84 14.68 -10.02
CA ILE A 425 12.08 13.24 -9.84
C ILE A 425 11.01 12.50 -10.64
N VAL A 426 11.38 11.92 -11.79
CA VAL A 426 10.46 11.12 -12.60
C VAL A 426 10.54 9.68 -12.12
N ILE A 427 9.44 9.21 -11.53
CA ILE A 427 9.34 7.86 -10.95
C ILE A 427 8.25 7.05 -11.67
N ASP A 428 8.55 5.78 -11.88
CA ASP A 428 7.58 4.79 -12.33
C ASP A 428 7.65 3.53 -11.47
N ARG A 429 6.48 2.97 -11.14
CA ARG A 429 6.32 1.73 -10.35
C ARG A 429 7.14 1.73 -9.05
N LYS A 430 7.71 0.59 -8.64
CA LYS A 430 8.39 0.43 -7.35
C LYS A 430 9.91 0.58 -7.47
N VAL A 431 10.47 1.47 -6.67
CA VAL A 431 11.89 1.74 -6.56
C VAL A 431 12.38 1.32 -5.18
N ALA A 432 13.49 0.60 -5.12
CA ALA A 432 14.06 0.03 -3.91
C ALA A 432 15.36 0.73 -3.50
N VAL A 433 15.51 1.02 -2.22
CA VAL A 433 16.76 1.56 -1.66
C VAL A 433 17.13 0.78 -0.41
N ASN A 434 18.22 0.02 -0.49
CA ASN A 434 18.78 -0.73 0.64
C ASN A 434 19.59 0.21 1.56
N GLY A 435 18.90 1.17 2.16
CA GLY A 435 19.49 2.19 3.01
C GLY A 435 18.52 3.30 3.36
N ASP A 436 19.07 4.44 3.80
CA ASP A 436 18.29 5.63 4.11
C ASP A 436 18.04 6.50 2.87
N ILE A 437 16.99 7.31 2.88
CA ILE A 437 16.69 8.27 1.81
C ILE A 437 16.56 9.69 2.35
N MET A 438 17.16 10.66 1.66
CA MET A 438 16.79 12.07 1.78
C MET A 438 16.06 12.51 0.53
N ILE A 439 14.91 13.20 0.67
CA ILE A 439 14.11 13.62 -0.47
C ILE A 439 13.61 15.07 -0.35
N LYS A 440 13.55 15.77 -1.48
CA LYS A 440 12.99 17.12 -1.61
C LYS A 440 12.54 17.41 -3.05
N GLY A 441 11.51 18.25 -3.20
CA GLY A 441 11.20 18.95 -4.44
C GLY A 441 10.07 18.33 -5.25
N LYS A 442 10.13 18.44 -6.56
CA LYS A 442 9.05 18.01 -7.45
C LYS A 442 9.17 16.53 -7.82
N VAL A 443 8.04 15.82 -7.83
CA VAL A 443 7.92 14.41 -8.23
C VAL A 443 6.92 14.31 -9.39
N LYS A 444 7.24 13.50 -10.40
CA LYS A 444 6.39 13.26 -11.57
C LYS A 444 6.26 11.76 -11.83
N GLY A 445 5.10 11.33 -12.33
CA GLY A 445 4.82 9.93 -12.64
C GLY A 445 4.10 9.20 -11.52
N TRP A 446 3.92 7.89 -11.67
CA TRP A 446 3.16 7.05 -10.75
C TRP A 446 4.06 5.96 -10.17
N GLY A 447 4.49 6.12 -8.92
CA GLY A 447 5.40 5.17 -8.31
C GLY A 447 5.55 5.26 -6.80
N GLN A 448 6.27 4.30 -6.24
CA GLN A 448 6.50 4.13 -4.82
C GLN A 448 7.98 3.86 -4.56
N ILE A 449 8.54 4.53 -3.56
CA ILE A 449 9.90 4.26 -3.09
C ILE A 449 9.82 3.45 -1.80
N TYR A 450 10.60 2.36 -1.73
CA TYR A 450 10.81 1.53 -0.56
C TYR A 450 12.24 1.71 -0.04
N ALA A 451 12.39 2.41 1.07
CA ALA A 451 13.65 2.49 1.81
C ALA A 451 13.67 1.43 2.89
N LYS A 452 14.71 0.60 2.97
CA LYS A 452 14.92 -0.29 4.12
C LYS A 452 15.11 0.51 5.41
N GLY A 453 15.85 1.61 5.32
CA GLY A 453 16.20 2.47 6.44
C GLY A 453 15.23 3.61 6.70
N ASN A 454 15.77 4.69 7.27
CA ASN A 454 15.03 5.91 7.59
C ASN A 454 14.85 6.78 6.36
N VAL A 455 13.79 7.60 6.35
CA VAL A 455 13.55 8.61 5.33
C VAL A 455 13.52 10.00 5.94
N TYR A 456 14.19 10.94 5.31
CA TYR A 456 14.27 12.31 5.75
C TYR A 456 13.77 13.26 4.66
N VAL A 457 12.67 13.96 4.94
CA VAL A 457 12.09 14.94 4.04
C VAL A 457 12.69 16.31 4.35
N MET A 458 13.53 16.80 3.43
CA MET A 458 14.37 17.99 3.63
C MET A 458 13.66 19.33 3.33
N GLY A 459 12.50 19.27 2.70
CA GLY A 459 11.68 20.42 2.33
C GLY A 459 10.36 19.97 1.76
N ASP A 460 9.71 20.83 0.97
CA ASP A 460 8.45 20.44 0.32
C ASP A 460 8.69 19.29 -0.68
N VAL A 461 7.79 18.32 -0.72
CA VAL A 461 7.71 17.26 -1.75
C VAL A 461 6.34 17.39 -2.39
N GLU A 462 6.30 17.83 -3.65
CA GLU A 462 5.05 18.13 -4.34
C GLU A 462 5.02 17.47 -5.71
N TYR A 463 3.83 17.21 -6.23
CA TYR A 463 3.69 16.79 -7.61
C TYR A 463 4.12 17.90 -8.58
N ALA A 464 4.74 17.48 -9.68
CA ALA A 464 5.03 18.32 -10.85
C ALA A 464 3.75 18.48 -11.68
N ASP A 465 2.73 19.10 -11.09
CA ASP A 465 1.41 19.25 -11.68
C ASP A 465 1.32 20.44 -12.62
N ALA A 466 0.43 20.31 -13.61
CA ALA A 466 0.02 21.40 -14.47
C ALA A 466 -0.65 22.52 -13.66
N PRO A 467 -0.55 23.80 -14.07
CA PRO A 467 -1.20 24.90 -13.39
C PRO A 467 -2.72 24.70 -13.20
N GLY A 468 -3.16 24.66 -11.95
CA GLY A 468 -4.57 24.46 -11.58
C GLY A 468 -5.01 23.00 -11.44
N GLU A 469 -4.15 22.06 -11.85
CA GLU A 469 -4.39 20.64 -11.68
C GLU A 469 -3.82 20.09 -10.37
N PHE A 470 -4.25 18.88 -10.02
CA PHE A 470 -3.62 18.09 -8.97
C PHE A 470 -3.51 16.64 -9.44
N GLY A 471 -2.31 16.08 -9.33
CA GLY A 471 -2.02 14.73 -9.75
C GLY A 471 -1.95 14.53 -11.26
N VAL A 472 -1.73 15.59 -12.03
CA VAL A 472 -1.63 15.57 -13.50
C VAL A 472 -0.61 16.62 -13.94
N ALA A 473 0.44 16.19 -14.64
CA ALA A 473 1.48 17.06 -15.19
C ALA A 473 1.04 17.79 -16.47
N ASP A 474 1.82 18.77 -16.92
CA ASP A 474 1.54 19.57 -18.14
C ASP A 474 1.38 18.73 -19.42
N ASP A 475 2.03 17.57 -19.49
CA ASP A 475 1.96 16.64 -20.62
C ASP A 475 0.86 15.58 -20.48
N GLY A 476 0.03 15.67 -19.44
CA GLY A 476 -1.03 14.71 -19.13
C GLY A 476 -0.57 13.50 -18.32
N THR A 477 0.72 13.39 -17.96
CA THR A 477 1.22 12.33 -17.07
C THR A 477 0.45 12.35 -15.75
N THR A 478 -0.08 11.21 -15.33
CA THR A 478 -0.72 11.11 -14.00
C THR A 478 0.36 11.05 -12.93
N ASN A 479 0.25 11.91 -11.92
CA ASN A 479 1.15 11.95 -10.77
C ASN A 479 0.51 11.23 -9.56
N GLY A 480 1.26 10.28 -9.00
CA GLY A 480 0.95 9.60 -7.76
C GLY A 480 2.24 9.07 -7.13
N PHE A 481 2.41 9.33 -5.84
CA PHE A 481 3.66 9.01 -5.14
C PHE A 481 3.38 8.34 -3.80
N ALA A 482 4.20 7.35 -3.47
CA ALA A 482 4.26 6.78 -2.14
C ALA A 482 5.72 6.71 -1.66
N LEU A 483 5.92 7.13 -0.42
CA LEU A 483 7.22 7.14 0.25
C LEU A 483 7.14 6.18 1.44
N THR A 484 7.86 5.08 1.31
CA THR A 484 7.78 3.93 2.23
C THR A 484 9.10 3.72 2.94
N ALA A 485 9.05 3.50 4.25
CA ALA A 485 10.23 3.33 5.09
C ALA A 485 10.11 2.08 5.98
N GLY A 486 11.12 1.22 5.97
CA GLY A 486 11.33 0.18 6.98
C GLY A 486 11.73 0.82 8.31
N GLY A 487 12.47 1.92 8.26
CA GLY A 487 12.71 2.82 9.39
C GLY A 487 11.59 3.84 9.60
N SER A 488 11.95 4.97 10.21
CA SER A 488 11.05 6.10 10.48
C SER A 488 11.13 7.17 9.38
N ILE A 489 10.06 7.96 9.22
CA ILE A 489 10.04 9.13 8.34
C ILE A 489 10.10 10.40 9.18
N MET A 490 11.10 11.24 8.93
CA MET A 490 11.28 12.55 9.57
C MET A 490 11.01 13.67 8.58
N MET A 491 9.98 14.46 8.85
CA MET A 491 9.62 15.64 8.08
C MET A 491 9.92 16.91 8.87
N GLY A 492 10.92 17.67 8.41
CA GLY A 492 11.39 18.87 9.08
C GLY A 492 12.37 18.59 10.23
N ASP A 493 12.81 19.67 10.88
CA ASP A 493 13.90 19.65 11.86
C ASP A 493 13.49 19.02 13.20
N TYR A 494 13.85 17.74 13.33
CA TYR A 494 13.61 16.91 14.50
C TYR A 494 14.69 17.02 15.59
N LEU A 495 15.82 17.70 15.31
CA LEU A 495 16.98 17.75 16.20
C LEU A 495 17.02 19.01 17.07
N THR A 496 16.43 20.13 16.62
CA THR A 496 16.55 21.38 17.37
C THR A 496 15.69 21.39 18.64
N ILE A 497 16.28 21.78 19.77
CA ILE A 497 15.56 21.95 21.04
C ILE A 497 14.46 23.01 20.92
N ARG A 498 13.49 22.98 21.83
CA ARG A 498 12.37 23.94 21.79
C ARG A 498 12.81 25.36 22.13
N ALA A 499 13.63 25.51 23.17
CA ALA A 499 14.14 26.77 23.69
C ALA A 499 15.23 26.51 24.75
N LYS A 500 16.05 27.52 25.04
CA LYS A 500 16.85 27.56 26.26
C LYS A 500 16.09 28.24 27.38
N GLN A 501 16.24 27.72 28.60
CA GLN A 501 15.56 28.26 29.78
C GLN A 501 16.54 28.85 30.78
N HIS A 502 16.04 29.79 31.58
CA HIS A 502 16.72 30.23 32.78
C HIS A 502 16.88 29.04 33.74
N THR A 503 18.04 28.84 34.38
CA THR A 503 18.28 27.62 35.20
C THR A 503 17.34 27.51 36.40
N ALA A 504 16.91 28.63 36.96
CA ALA A 504 15.90 28.70 38.02
C ALA A 504 14.45 28.57 37.50
N ASP A 505 14.24 28.38 36.19
CA ASP A 505 12.91 28.12 35.64
C ASP A 505 12.59 26.63 35.69
N THR A 506 11.59 26.28 36.49
CA THR A 506 11.04 24.93 36.66
C THR A 506 9.71 24.78 35.93
N GLY A 507 9.34 25.74 35.09
CA GLY A 507 8.13 25.69 34.29
C GLY A 507 8.17 24.54 33.27
N LYS A 508 7.07 23.79 33.21
CA LYS A 508 6.83 22.72 32.22
C LYS A 508 6.99 23.20 30.78
N TYR A 509 6.59 24.44 30.50
CA TYR A 509 6.69 25.05 29.18
C TYR A 509 7.81 26.08 29.12
N PRO A 510 8.51 26.21 27.98
CA PRO A 510 9.55 27.22 27.83
C PRO A 510 8.97 28.63 27.90
N ALA A 511 9.48 29.43 28.84
CA ALA A 511 9.07 30.80 29.09
C ALA A 511 10.04 31.84 28.49
N GLY A 512 10.51 31.59 27.25
CA GLY A 512 11.47 32.45 26.53
C GLY A 512 12.64 31.66 25.95
N GLY A 513 13.60 32.36 25.33
CA GLY A 513 14.83 31.76 24.82
C GLY A 513 14.61 30.77 23.66
N PHE A 514 13.52 30.92 22.93
CA PHE A 514 13.20 30.09 21.76
C PHE A 514 14.32 30.16 20.71
N ILE A 515 14.57 29.03 20.06
CA ILE A 515 15.60 28.95 19.02
C ILE A 515 15.12 29.71 17.79
N ASP A 516 15.96 30.60 17.27
CA ASP A 516 15.69 31.38 16.07
C ASP A 516 16.06 30.54 14.85
N MET A 517 15.08 30.21 14.02
CA MET A 517 15.27 29.33 12.86
C MET A 517 15.91 30.04 11.66
N ARG A 518 16.07 31.37 11.73
CA ARG A 518 16.56 32.19 10.61
C ARG A 518 17.81 33.02 10.92
N GLN A 519 18.21 33.09 12.18
CA GLN A 519 19.47 33.72 12.59
C GLN A 519 20.44 32.64 13.00
N GLN A 520 21.57 32.53 12.30
CA GLN A 520 22.61 31.54 12.62
C GLN A 520 23.12 31.68 14.06
N ASN A 521 23.33 32.93 14.51
CA ASN A 521 23.82 33.25 15.85
C ASN A 521 22.93 34.35 16.45
N LYS A 522 22.48 34.17 17.69
CA LYS A 522 21.62 35.13 18.40
C LYS A 522 21.82 35.00 19.90
N SER A 523 21.80 36.10 20.64
CA SER A 523 21.82 36.07 22.11
C SER A 523 20.56 36.69 22.70
N VAL A 524 20.01 36.06 23.73
CA VAL A 524 18.83 36.51 24.46
C VAL A 524 19.12 36.49 25.95
N THR A 525 18.77 37.58 26.65
CA THR A 525 18.84 37.64 28.11
C THR A 525 17.50 37.22 28.71
N LEU A 526 17.52 36.12 29.45
CA LEU A 526 16.38 35.60 30.19
C LEU A 526 16.38 36.19 31.61
N THR A 527 15.23 36.66 32.05
CA THR A 527 15.03 37.24 33.38
C THR A 527 14.06 36.39 34.19
N LYS A 528 14.37 36.17 35.47
CA LYS A 528 13.48 35.47 36.42
C LYS A 528 13.43 36.28 37.71
N SER A 529 12.23 36.55 38.21
CA SER A 529 12.03 37.35 39.41
C SER A 529 12.86 36.82 40.59
N GLY A 530 13.61 37.70 41.24
CA GLY A 530 14.48 37.36 42.37
C GLY A 530 15.74 36.56 42.02
N GLN A 531 16.08 36.39 40.73
CA GLN A 531 17.27 35.68 40.27
C GLN A 531 18.12 36.58 39.36
N PRO A 532 19.46 36.39 39.31
CA PRO A 532 20.31 37.10 38.36
C PRO A 532 19.95 36.77 36.91
N ASN A 533 19.99 37.77 36.03
CA ASN A 533 19.76 37.58 34.60
C ASN A 533 20.76 36.57 33.99
N GLN A 534 20.29 35.79 33.02
CA GLN A 534 21.12 34.82 32.30
C GLN A 534 21.07 35.09 30.80
N THR A 535 22.23 35.26 30.17
CA THR A 535 22.32 35.40 28.71
C THR A 535 22.61 34.04 28.08
N HIS A 536 21.77 33.68 27.10
CA HIS A 536 21.86 32.43 26.37
C HIS A 536 21.97 32.70 24.88
N THR A 537 22.74 31.86 24.18
CA THR A 537 22.80 31.85 22.72
C THR A 537 21.66 31.00 22.14
N THR A 538 20.88 31.52 21.21
CA THR A 538 19.65 30.90 20.69
C THR A 538 19.55 30.96 19.17
N GLY A 539 20.63 31.32 18.47
CA GLY A 539 20.69 31.21 17.02
C GLY A 539 20.72 29.75 16.58
N TYR A 540 20.31 29.49 15.35
CA TYR A 540 20.11 28.15 14.85
C TYR A 540 21.38 27.28 14.92
N PHE A 541 22.58 27.84 14.76
CA PHE A 541 23.84 27.08 14.83
C PHE A 541 24.64 27.32 16.12
N ASP A 542 24.06 28.04 17.09
CA ASP A 542 24.72 28.28 18.38
C ASP A 542 24.90 26.98 19.18
N SER A 543 25.96 26.90 20.00
CA SER A 543 26.21 25.73 20.85
C SER A 543 25.04 25.42 21.79
N GLY A 544 24.67 24.15 21.93
CA GLY A 544 23.62 23.70 22.86
C GLY A 544 22.19 23.99 22.40
N VAL A 545 21.97 24.21 21.10
CA VAL A 545 20.62 24.29 20.49
C VAL A 545 20.19 22.98 19.81
N VAL A 546 21.11 22.02 19.70
CA VAL A 546 20.86 20.67 19.21
C VAL A 546 20.52 19.77 20.39
N ASP A 547 19.48 18.95 20.24
CA ASP A 547 19.12 17.93 21.20
C ASP A 547 20.20 16.84 21.24
N THR A 548 20.79 16.63 22.41
CA THR A 548 21.84 15.64 22.61
C THR A 548 21.28 14.23 22.80
N GLY A 549 19.97 14.08 23.04
CA GLY A 549 19.38 12.79 23.38
C GLY A 549 19.60 12.36 24.83
N ALA A 550 20.18 13.20 25.69
CA ALA A 550 20.59 12.78 27.03
C ALA A 550 20.61 13.91 28.08
N ALA A 551 20.54 13.52 29.36
CA ALA A 551 20.64 14.42 30.51
C ALA A 551 22.03 15.04 30.77
N GLN A 552 22.99 14.87 29.86
CA GLN A 552 24.37 15.34 30.06
C GLN A 552 24.53 16.82 29.66
N GLY A 553 25.26 17.58 30.48
CA GLY A 553 25.61 18.98 30.23
C GLY A 553 24.87 20.00 31.12
N SER A 554 25.21 21.29 30.95
CA SER A 554 24.62 22.40 31.73
C SER A 554 23.21 22.82 31.28
N GLN A 555 22.72 22.24 30.18
CA GLN A 555 21.50 22.61 29.46
C GLN A 555 20.88 21.34 28.85
N PRO A 556 20.26 20.45 29.66
CA PRO A 556 19.75 19.15 29.20
C PRO A 556 18.37 19.29 28.51
N GLN A 557 18.18 20.30 27.66
CA GLN A 557 16.92 20.49 26.96
C GLN A 557 16.72 19.47 25.84
N MET A 558 15.46 19.15 25.59
CA MET A 558 15.08 18.23 24.52
C MET A 558 14.27 18.92 23.42
N SER A 559 14.29 18.29 22.25
CA SER A 559 13.44 18.57 21.10
C SER A 559 11.99 18.13 21.38
N PHE A 560 11.07 18.52 20.49
CA PHE A 560 9.74 17.93 20.50
C PHE A 560 9.77 16.44 20.17
N THR A 561 10.58 16.02 19.20
CA THR A 561 10.73 14.62 18.81
C THR A 561 11.05 13.73 20.00
N SER A 562 12.00 14.14 20.83
CA SER A 562 12.39 13.41 22.03
C SER A 562 11.24 13.27 23.05
N SER A 563 10.37 14.26 23.18
CA SER A 563 9.20 14.10 24.05
C SER A 563 8.23 13.06 23.50
N GLU A 564 7.99 13.06 22.18
CA GLU A 564 7.10 12.08 21.55
C GLU A 564 7.65 10.66 21.62
N ILE A 565 8.96 10.50 21.36
CA ILE A 565 9.68 9.23 21.56
C ILE A 565 9.42 8.67 22.96
N MET A 566 9.49 9.51 24.00
CA MET A 566 9.26 9.07 25.38
C MET A 566 7.81 8.64 25.65
N LEU A 567 6.84 9.20 24.94
CA LEU A 567 5.43 8.80 25.00
C LEU A 567 5.24 7.41 24.37
N PHE A 568 5.81 7.18 23.19
CA PHE A 568 5.73 5.87 22.51
C PHE A 568 6.50 4.80 23.29
N ASN A 569 7.72 5.09 23.73
CA ASN A 569 8.52 4.18 24.55
C ASN A 569 7.85 3.80 25.86
N ARG A 570 7.09 4.73 26.46
CA ARG A 570 6.30 4.42 27.65
C ARG A 570 5.26 3.34 27.35
N ARG A 571 4.57 3.42 26.22
CA ARG A 571 3.55 2.43 25.83
C ARG A 571 4.14 1.06 25.61
N GLU A 572 5.22 1.01 24.83
CA GLU A 572 5.91 -0.23 24.52
C GLU A 572 6.48 -0.87 25.80
N TYR A 573 6.97 -0.04 26.73
CA TYR A 573 7.36 -0.51 28.05
C TYR A 573 6.18 -1.06 28.86
N GLU A 574 5.04 -0.36 28.90
CA GLU A 574 3.84 -0.82 29.62
C GLU A 574 3.35 -2.18 29.09
N LYS A 575 3.38 -2.40 27.76
CA LYS A 575 3.07 -3.69 27.15
C LYS A 575 4.07 -4.78 27.52
N ALA A 576 5.37 -4.50 27.43
CA ALA A 576 6.43 -5.45 27.80
C ALA A 576 6.41 -5.81 29.30
N GLN A 577 5.88 -4.93 30.16
CA GLN A 577 5.63 -5.26 31.57
C GLN A 577 4.38 -6.14 31.76
N ALA A 578 3.37 -5.98 30.90
CA ALA A 578 2.14 -6.78 30.95
C ALA A 578 2.32 -8.18 30.35
N ASP A 579 3.19 -8.32 29.35
CA ASP A 579 3.50 -9.57 28.66
C ASP A 579 5.02 -9.68 28.43
N ALA A 580 5.64 -10.66 29.10
CA ALA A 580 7.09 -10.88 29.00
C ALA A 580 7.54 -11.46 27.66
N SER A 581 6.62 -12.01 26.86
CA SER A 581 6.89 -12.48 25.49
C SER A 581 6.82 -11.37 24.45
N TYR A 582 6.26 -10.22 24.81
CA TYR A 582 6.18 -9.06 23.93
C TYR A 582 7.56 -8.45 23.70
N ILE A 583 7.93 -8.27 22.42
CA ILE A 583 9.14 -7.55 22.00
C ILE A 583 8.77 -6.07 21.87
N PRO A 584 9.13 -5.17 22.80
CA PRO A 584 8.85 -3.75 22.66
C PRO A 584 9.65 -3.09 21.53
N ARG A 585 9.01 -2.14 20.88
CA ARG A 585 9.61 -1.23 19.90
C ARG A 585 10.02 0.07 20.58
N TYR A 586 11.30 0.27 20.83
CA TYR A 586 11.79 1.52 21.40
C TYR A 586 12.42 2.43 20.36
N TYR A 587 12.28 3.73 20.55
CA TYR A 587 12.90 4.78 19.76
C TYR A 587 13.95 5.53 20.58
N ARG A 588 15.00 6.00 19.92
CA ARG A 588 15.93 7.00 20.47
C ARG A 588 16.44 7.89 19.34
N LEU A 589 16.98 9.06 19.70
CA LEU A 589 17.48 10.00 18.69
C LEU A 589 18.69 9.46 17.92
N LYS A 590 19.57 8.72 18.59
CA LYS A 590 20.83 8.21 18.03
C LYS A 590 21.42 7.06 18.86
N PRO A 591 22.34 6.25 18.30
CA PRO A 591 22.93 5.11 18.99
C PRO A 591 23.56 5.40 20.35
N SER A 592 24.13 6.60 20.50
CA SER A 592 24.78 7.04 21.74
C SER A 592 23.81 7.56 22.80
N ALA A 593 22.53 7.77 22.46
CA ALA A 593 21.51 8.23 23.38
C ALA A 593 20.88 7.06 24.15
N PRO A 594 20.54 7.23 25.44
CA PRO A 594 19.69 6.29 26.16
C PRO A 594 18.27 6.24 25.58
N VAL A 595 17.60 5.11 25.73
CA VAL A 595 16.16 5.00 25.52
C VAL A 595 15.46 5.58 26.74
N TYR A 596 14.69 6.66 26.56
CA TYR A 596 13.93 7.30 27.65
C TYR A 596 12.44 7.03 27.54
N ARG A 597 11.75 7.08 28.67
CA ARG A 597 10.29 7.08 28.77
C ARG A 597 9.80 8.04 29.84
N TYR A 598 8.51 8.37 29.78
CA TYR A 598 7.82 9.00 30.90
C TYR A 598 7.35 7.97 31.95
N THR A 599 7.46 8.31 33.22
CA THR A 599 6.94 7.53 34.36
C THR A 599 5.81 8.21 35.11
N SER A 600 5.54 9.48 34.82
CA SER A 600 4.46 10.27 35.44
C SER A 600 3.37 10.60 34.41
N SER A 601 2.26 11.20 34.83
CA SER A 601 1.26 11.76 33.90
C SER A 601 1.77 12.97 33.12
N ASP A 602 3.03 13.37 33.30
CA ASP A 602 3.61 14.50 32.60
C ASP A 602 3.98 14.12 31.16
N GLU A 603 3.83 15.09 30.28
CA GLU A 603 4.16 15.03 28.84
C GLU A 603 4.80 16.36 28.46
N HIS A 604 5.56 16.40 27.37
CA HIS A 604 6.10 17.65 26.81
C HIS A 604 7.05 18.39 27.75
N THR A 605 7.66 17.70 28.72
CA THR A 605 8.82 18.24 29.42
C THR A 605 9.84 18.78 28.43
N VAL A 606 10.56 19.80 28.86
CA VAL A 606 11.61 20.42 28.09
C VAL A 606 12.99 19.91 28.46
N LYS A 607 13.15 19.10 29.52
CA LYS A 607 14.46 18.71 30.07
C LYS A 607 14.55 17.23 30.43
N TYR A 608 15.66 16.58 30.08
CA TYR A 608 15.90 15.18 30.45
C TYR A 608 16.09 14.97 31.95
N SER A 609 16.43 16.01 32.70
CA SER A 609 16.65 15.94 34.14
C SER A 609 15.38 16.08 34.98
N GLU A 610 14.20 16.13 34.36
CA GLU A 610 12.94 16.22 35.10
C GLU A 610 12.55 14.86 35.70
N SER A 611 11.91 14.89 36.88
CA SER A 611 11.68 13.69 37.71
C SER A 611 10.80 12.62 37.06
N GLY A 612 10.06 12.97 36.01
CA GLY A 612 9.23 12.04 35.24
C GLY A 612 9.93 11.39 34.05
N VAL A 613 11.19 11.73 33.77
CA VAL A 613 11.98 11.20 32.65
C VAL A 613 12.96 10.16 33.16
N VAL A 614 12.83 8.92 32.67
CA VAL A 614 13.66 7.81 33.15
C VAL A 614 14.16 6.98 31.98
N ALA A 615 15.43 6.57 32.03
CA ALA A 615 16.01 5.67 31.04
C ALA A 615 15.52 4.24 31.24
N ILE A 616 15.23 3.54 30.14
CA ILE A 616 14.99 2.11 30.11
C ILE A 616 16.34 1.41 30.02
N THR A 617 16.70 0.66 31.05
CA THR A 617 18.04 0.05 31.16
C THR A 617 18.09 -1.40 30.67
N ASN A 618 16.96 -2.11 30.64
CA ASN A 618 16.88 -3.47 30.10
C ASN A 618 16.32 -3.42 28.67
N LEU A 619 17.17 -3.70 27.70
CA LEU A 619 16.85 -3.70 26.27
C LEU A 619 17.10 -5.06 25.61
N THR A 620 17.32 -6.12 26.39
CA THR A 620 17.77 -7.43 25.88
C THR A 620 16.75 -8.11 24.95
N ASN A 621 15.47 -7.76 25.04
CA ASN A 621 14.39 -8.30 24.20
C ASN A 621 13.63 -7.18 23.48
N ALA A 622 14.32 -6.12 23.05
CA ALA A 622 13.68 -4.95 22.46
C ALA A 622 14.25 -4.62 21.08
N ALA A 623 13.37 -4.29 20.15
CA ALA A 623 13.76 -3.63 18.91
C ALA A 623 14.04 -2.15 19.20
N VAL A 624 15.25 -1.67 18.92
CA VAL A 624 15.63 -0.28 19.19
C VAL A 624 15.90 0.44 17.88
N HIS A 625 15.01 1.36 17.54
CA HIS A 625 15.09 2.16 16.32
C HIS A 625 15.72 3.52 16.61
N ASP A 626 16.72 3.82 15.79
CA ASP A 626 17.45 5.07 15.80
C ASP A 626 16.87 6.03 14.77
N LEU A 627 16.64 7.29 15.14
CA LEU A 627 16.16 8.31 14.19
C LEU A 627 17.29 8.99 13.39
N ASN A 628 18.54 8.86 13.80
CA ASN A 628 19.67 9.43 13.05
C ASN A 628 19.99 8.62 11.79
N PRO A 629 20.68 9.24 10.82
CA PRO A 629 21.21 8.53 9.66
C PRO A 629 22.07 7.35 10.09
N ASN A 630 21.80 6.18 9.52
CA ASN A 630 22.51 4.95 9.84
C ASN A 630 24.01 5.13 9.62
N ASN A 631 24.84 4.68 10.58
CA ASN A 631 26.29 4.89 10.55
C ASN A 631 26.75 6.35 10.41
N TYR A 632 25.87 7.33 10.65
CA TYR A 632 26.13 8.76 10.46
C TYR A 632 26.63 9.08 9.03
N TRP A 633 26.09 8.42 8.01
CA TRP A 633 26.44 8.70 6.60
C TRP A 633 26.18 10.17 6.24
N VAL A 634 25.23 10.83 6.93
CA VAL A 634 25.14 12.28 7.06
C VAL A 634 25.15 12.66 8.54
N SER A 635 25.92 13.69 8.89
CA SER A 635 26.00 14.22 10.25
C SER A 635 24.77 15.06 10.64
N GLU A 636 24.51 15.16 11.94
CA GLU A 636 23.47 16.05 12.49
C GLU A 636 23.66 17.52 12.03
N SER A 637 24.91 17.99 11.92
CA SER A 637 25.21 19.33 11.41
C SER A 637 24.79 19.51 9.95
N GLN A 638 25.03 18.51 9.10
CA GLN A 638 24.63 18.54 7.69
C GLN A 638 23.10 18.52 7.55
N LEU A 639 22.40 17.63 8.27
CA LEU A 639 20.93 17.61 8.29
C LEU A 639 20.35 18.98 8.64
N ARG A 640 20.88 19.61 9.70
CA ARG A 640 20.42 20.93 10.14
C ARG A 640 20.73 22.02 9.11
N GLU A 641 21.88 21.96 8.43
CA GLU A 641 22.19 22.88 7.33
C GLU A 641 21.19 22.73 6.17
N PHE A 642 20.76 21.51 5.85
CA PHE A 642 19.78 21.26 4.78
C PHE A 642 18.40 21.85 5.10
N TRP A 643 17.89 21.64 6.32
CA TRP A 643 16.64 22.27 6.75
C TRP A 643 16.76 23.80 6.88
N TYR A 644 17.91 24.30 7.34
CA TYR A 644 18.15 25.73 7.40
C TYR A 644 18.13 26.35 6.00
N ALA A 645 18.78 25.70 5.03
CA ALA A 645 18.76 26.12 3.64
C ALA A 645 17.32 26.14 3.09
N ASP A 646 16.50 25.13 3.38
CA ASP A 646 15.07 25.14 3.01
C ASP A 646 14.32 26.32 3.65
N GLU A 647 14.45 26.51 4.95
CA GLU A 647 13.83 27.62 5.69
C GLU A 647 14.26 28.96 5.07
N MET A 648 15.52 29.14 4.69
CA MET A 648 16.01 30.36 4.05
C MET A 648 15.32 30.66 2.70
N THR A 649 14.90 29.62 1.96
CA THR A 649 14.14 29.81 0.71
C THR A 649 12.71 30.29 0.92
N ARG A 650 12.15 30.17 2.14
CA ARG A 650 10.76 30.53 2.42
C ARG A 650 10.61 32.06 2.50
N PRO A 651 9.65 32.67 1.78
CA PRO A 651 9.46 34.11 1.77
C PRO A 651 8.98 34.62 3.14
N SER A 652 9.26 35.88 3.47
CA SER A 652 8.81 36.50 4.73
C SER A 652 7.29 36.59 4.87
N SER A 653 6.56 36.55 3.75
CA SER A 653 5.11 36.37 3.70
C SER A 653 4.64 35.02 4.24
N GLY A 654 5.57 34.09 4.48
CA GLY A 654 5.32 32.72 4.89
C GLY A 654 5.03 31.80 3.70
N ARG A 655 5.44 30.54 3.83
CA ARG A 655 5.06 29.42 2.97
C ARG A 655 5.02 28.18 3.85
N GLU A 656 3.85 27.55 3.96
CA GLU A 656 3.69 26.29 4.71
C GLU A 656 4.57 25.17 4.15
N TRP A 657 4.82 24.15 4.98
CA TRP A 657 5.44 22.91 4.52
C TRP A 657 4.42 22.10 3.72
N LYS A 658 4.83 21.48 2.61
CA LYS A 658 3.92 20.68 1.76
C LYS A 658 4.43 19.29 1.46
N PHE A 659 3.53 18.32 1.47
CA PHE A 659 3.80 16.94 1.03
C PHE A 659 2.63 16.40 0.20
N ASP A 660 2.93 15.86 -0.98
CA ASP A 660 1.96 15.17 -1.84
C ASP A 660 2.29 13.69 -1.95
N GLY A 661 1.29 12.85 -1.70
CA GLY A 661 1.41 11.39 -1.76
C GLY A 661 1.23 10.68 -0.43
N LEU A 662 1.52 9.39 -0.43
CA LEU A 662 1.43 8.52 0.74
C LEU A 662 2.74 8.53 1.54
N LEU A 663 2.62 8.69 2.85
CA LEU A 663 3.68 8.39 3.81
C LEU A 663 3.38 7.06 4.49
N TYR A 664 4.27 6.09 4.39
CA TYR A 664 4.08 4.76 4.95
C TYR A 664 5.32 4.25 5.68
N SER A 665 5.23 3.99 6.98
CA SER A 665 6.38 3.55 7.77
C SER A 665 6.06 2.29 8.59
N ASN A 666 6.95 1.30 8.58
CA ASN A 666 6.92 0.16 9.54
C ASN A 666 6.95 0.66 10.99
N ASN A 667 7.59 1.82 11.20
CA ASN A 667 7.93 2.40 12.48
C ASN A 667 7.15 3.69 12.72
N SER A 668 7.84 4.83 12.74
CA SER A 668 7.26 6.10 13.17
C SER A 668 7.33 7.17 12.10
N ILE A 669 6.36 8.10 12.14
CA ILE A 669 6.41 9.33 11.36
C ILE A 669 6.45 10.51 12.35
N PHE A 670 7.49 11.32 12.22
CA PHE A 670 7.66 12.58 12.95
C PHE A 670 7.59 13.76 11.99
N ALA A 671 6.63 14.67 12.18
CA ALA A 671 6.46 15.84 11.34
C ALA A 671 6.47 17.13 12.15
N ILE A 672 7.37 18.06 11.82
CA ILE A 672 7.64 19.25 12.65
C ILE A 672 7.72 20.51 11.78
N THR A 673 6.93 21.51 12.16
CA THR A 673 7.09 22.89 11.67
C THR A 673 7.23 23.84 12.86
N ARG A 674 7.86 25.01 12.62
CA ARG A 674 8.18 25.96 13.68
C ARG A 674 7.34 27.23 13.52
N SER A 675 6.77 27.74 14.61
CA SER A 675 5.93 28.94 14.57
C SER A 675 6.73 30.19 14.23
N SER A 676 6.08 31.18 13.61
CA SER A 676 6.69 32.51 13.43
C SER A 676 6.85 33.25 14.76
N GLY A 677 5.85 33.18 15.65
CA GLY A 677 5.84 33.95 16.90
C GLY A 677 6.89 33.51 17.93
N ARG A 678 7.20 32.21 18.01
CA ARG A 678 8.24 31.70 18.94
C ARG A 678 9.59 31.54 18.28
N HIS A 679 9.64 31.02 17.07
CA HIS A 679 10.88 30.52 16.45
C HIS A 679 11.33 31.32 15.23
N ASN A 680 10.62 32.40 14.86
CA ASN A 680 10.92 33.23 13.70
C ASN A 680 10.99 32.43 12.37
N SER A 681 10.27 31.31 12.26
CA SER A 681 10.22 30.51 11.03
C SER A 681 9.15 31.01 10.07
N ASN A 682 9.49 31.01 8.79
CA ASN A 682 8.61 31.34 7.67
C ASN A 682 7.73 30.16 7.24
N THR A 683 7.88 28.96 7.83
CA THR A 683 6.82 27.93 7.78
C THR A 683 5.56 28.39 8.53
N ARG A 684 5.71 29.34 9.46
CA ARG A 684 4.63 29.86 10.32
C ARG A 684 3.91 28.76 11.09
N GLY A 685 4.60 27.65 11.36
CA GLY A 685 4.04 26.50 12.06
C GLY A 685 2.90 25.83 11.30
N ARG A 686 2.92 25.83 9.97
CA ARG A 686 1.86 25.27 9.11
C ARG A 686 2.39 24.18 8.19
N MET A 687 1.56 23.16 7.98
CA MET A 687 1.84 22.03 7.10
C MET A 687 0.58 21.61 6.34
N VAL A 688 0.73 21.27 5.07
CA VAL A 688 -0.30 20.68 4.21
C VAL A 688 0.18 19.32 3.71
N ILE A 689 -0.63 18.29 3.91
CA ILE A 689 -0.41 16.95 3.35
C ILE A 689 -1.58 16.65 2.40
N ARG A 690 -1.30 16.38 1.13
CA ARG A 690 -2.30 15.94 0.13
C ARG A 690 -2.02 14.48 -0.23
N GLY A 691 -2.67 13.57 0.46
CA GLY A 691 -2.36 12.14 0.39
C GLY A 691 -2.78 11.38 1.63
N GLY A 692 -2.01 10.37 2.04
CA GLY A 692 -2.34 9.50 3.18
C GLY A 692 -1.16 9.33 4.13
N VAL A 693 -1.44 9.03 5.39
CA VAL A 693 -0.42 8.79 6.43
C VAL A 693 -0.69 7.46 7.11
N VAL A 694 0.28 6.55 7.03
CA VAL A 694 0.20 5.22 7.65
C VAL A 694 1.50 4.94 8.41
N SER A 695 1.45 4.73 9.72
CA SER A 695 2.64 4.38 10.50
C SER A 695 2.27 3.65 11.78
N ALA A 696 3.19 2.90 12.39
CA ALA A 696 2.88 2.37 13.72
C ALA A 696 2.69 3.51 14.73
N ASP A 697 3.61 4.46 14.75
CA ASP A 697 3.54 5.62 15.65
C ASP A 697 3.55 6.93 14.87
N LEU A 698 2.66 7.87 15.23
CA LEU A 698 2.53 9.15 14.54
C LEU A 698 2.62 10.31 15.54
N GLY A 699 3.67 11.12 15.39
CA GLY A 699 3.92 12.33 16.19
C GLY A 699 4.04 13.58 15.31
N VAL A 700 3.12 14.53 15.44
CA VAL A 700 3.08 15.73 14.59
C VAL A 700 3.05 17.01 15.44
N LEU A 701 4.01 17.92 15.21
CA LEU A 701 4.05 19.26 15.79
C LEU A 701 3.87 20.32 14.71
N VAL A 702 2.67 20.87 14.63
CA VAL A 702 2.32 21.95 13.71
C VAL A 702 1.59 23.04 14.52
N PRO A 703 2.34 23.93 15.19
CA PRO A 703 1.82 24.78 16.28
C PRO A 703 1.04 26.02 15.80
N GLY A 704 0.99 26.25 14.48
CA GLY A 704 0.44 27.48 13.90
C GLY A 704 1.29 28.73 14.18
N PRO A 705 0.86 29.90 13.65
CA PRO A 705 1.71 31.08 13.71
C PRO A 705 1.92 31.71 15.11
N ASP A 706 0.96 31.64 16.07
CA ASP A 706 0.92 32.24 17.44
C ASP A 706 -0.32 31.79 18.26
N PHE A 707 -0.45 32.21 19.54
CA PHE A 707 -1.53 31.80 20.49
C PHE A 707 -2.91 32.47 20.33
N SER A 708 -3.04 33.50 19.49
CA SER A 708 -4.14 34.48 19.59
C SER A 708 -5.30 34.32 18.60
N ALA A 709 -5.32 33.28 17.77
CA ALA A 709 -6.40 33.06 16.78
C ALA A 709 -6.73 31.57 16.69
N PRO A 710 -7.94 31.15 16.28
CA PRO A 710 -8.23 29.75 15.94
C PRO A 710 -7.35 29.36 14.74
N ARG A 711 -6.51 28.33 14.86
CA ARG A 711 -5.50 28.00 13.84
C ARG A 711 -5.59 26.54 13.45
N THR A 712 -6.38 26.25 12.42
CA THR A 712 -6.03 25.15 11.52
C THR A 712 -4.61 25.41 11.01
N ALA A 713 -3.70 24.51 11.34
CA ALA A 713 -2.27 24.66 11.03
C ALA A 713 -1.74 23.43 10.30
N LEU A 714 -2.17 22.23 10.71
CA LEU A 714 -2.05 21.03 9.89
C LEU A 714 -3.32 20.89 9.06
N GLN A 715 -3.15 20.74 7.75
CA GLN A 715 -4.23 20.39 6.85
C GLN A 715 -3.88 19.08 6.17
N LEU A 716 -4.70 18.05 6.36
CA LEU A 716 -4.57 16.78 5.65
C LEU A 716 -5.75 16.63 4.70
N TYR A 717 -5.45 16.57 3.41
CA TYR A 717 -6.40 16.35 2.34
C TYR A 717 -6.21 14.94 1.79
N TYR A 718 -7.06 14.02 2.21
CA TYR A 718 -6.95 12.63 1.81
C TYR A 718 -7.18 12.44 0.31
N ASP A 719 -6.13 12.04 -0.40
CA ASP A 719 -6.21 11.60 -1.79
C ASP A 719 -6.50 10.10 -1.84
N LYS A 720 -7.75 9.72 -2.12
CA LYS A 720 -8.18 8.32 -2.21
C LYS A 720 -7.38 7.49 -3.22
N ARG A 721 -6.73 8.12 -4.21
CA ARG A 721 -5.93 7.41 -5.23
C ARG A 721 -4.71 6.74 -4.60
N VAL A 722 -4.20 7.27 -3.48
CA VAL A 722 -3.03 6.68 -2.81
C VAL A 722 -3.32 5.33 -2.17
N ALA A 723 -4.60 4.97 -1.97
CA ALA A 723 -4.99 3.63 -1.55
C ALA A 723 -4.53 2.54 -2.54
N ASN A 724 -4.30 2.89 -3.80
CA ASN A 724 -3.77 1.97 -4.81
C ASN A 724 -2.33 1.51 -4.51
N PHE A 725 -1.53 2.32 -3.78
CA PHE A 725 -0.19 1.92 -3.32
C PHE A 725 -0.24 1.00 -2.10
N LEU A 726 -1.40 0.93 -1.44
CA LEU A 726 -1.59 0.25 -0.17
C LEU A 726 -2.34 -1.08 -0.37
N ARG A 727 -2.20 -1.78 -1.49
CA ARG A 727 -2.79 -3.12 -1.63
C ARG A 727 -1.97 -4.15 -0.83
N VAL A 728 -1.93 -3.97 0.49
CA VAL A 728 -1.33 -4.89 1.45
C VAL A 728 -2.28 -6.07 1.62
N GLU A 729 -1.75 -7.26 1.83
CA GLU A 729 -2.55 -8.42 2.19
C GLU A 729 -2.31 -8.71 3.68
N ASP A 730 -3.36 -8.94 4.45
CA ASP A 730 -3.24 -9.28 5.87
C ASP A 730 -2.72 -10.72 5.98
N THR A 731 -1.44 -10.88 6.27
CA THR A 731 -0.80 -12.20 6.37
C THR A 731 -1.21 -12.97 7.63
N THR A 732 -1.90 -12.35 8.59
CA THR A 732 -2.40 -13.04 9.78
C THR A 732 -3.63 -13.90 9.49
N ARG A 733 -4.25 -13.74 8.31
CA ARG A 733 -5.39 -14.52 7.84
C ARG A 733 -5.21 -14.91 6.39
N VAL A 734 -5.41 -16.17 6.06
CA VAL A 734 -5.37 -16.64 4.66
C VAL A 734 -6.75 -16.60 4.00
N ALA A 735 -6.80 -16.22 2.72
CA ALA A 735 -8.01 -16.17 1.91
C ALA A 735 -7.83 -16.87 0.57
N PHE A 736 -8.82 -17.68 0.19
CA PHE A 736 -8.91 -18.35 -1.10
C PHE A 736 -9.72 -17.51 -2.11
N ARG A 737 -9.24 -17.42 -3.34
CA ARG A 737 -9.90 -16.72 -4.45
C ARG A 737 -9.80 -17.57 -5.72
N ARG A 738 -10.93 -17.83 -6.38
CA ARG A 738 -10.91 -18.31 -7.78
C ARG A 738 -10.63 -17.13 -8.69
N LEU A 739 -9.67 -17.29 -9.59
CA LEU A 739 -9.33 -16.32 -10.61
C LEU A 739 -9.96 -16.73 -11.95
N THR A 740 -9.18 -16.74 -13.03
CA THR A 740 -9.69 -16.93 -14.40
C THR A 740 -9.86 -18.42 -14.71
N TYR A 741 -11.02 -18.78 -15.25
CA TYR A 741 -11.26 -20.07 -15.93
C TYR A 741 -11.11 -19.88 -17.44
N ARG A 742 -10.30 -20.71 -18.09
CA ARG A 742 -10.13 -20.73 -19.53
C ARG A 742 -10.36 -22.16 -20.06
N PRO A 743 -11.39 -22.39 -20.88
CA PRO A 743 -11.48 -23.63 -21.64
C PRO A 743 -10.37 -23.66 -22.69
N VAL A 744 -9.65 -24.78 -22.77
CA VAL A 744 -8.66 -25.04 -23.81
C VAL A 744 -9.35 -25.92 -24.85
N THR A 745 -9.75 -25.32 -25.97
CA THR A 745 -10.36 -26.07 -27.08
C THR A 745 -9.36 -27.11 -27.60
N GLY A 746 -9.66 -28.39 -27.37
CA GLY A 746 -8.87 -29.50 -27.89
C GLY A 746 -8.97 -29.62 -29.41
N GLU A 747 -7.87 -30.02 -30.06
CA GLU A 747 -7.88 -30.42 -31.47
C GLU A 747 -8.69 -31.71 -31.67
N TYR A 748 -9.52 -31.70 -32.72
CA TYR A 748 -10.38 -32.80 -33.11
C TYR A 748 -9.56 -33.92 -33.77
N THR A 749 -9.10 -34.94 -33.04
CA THR A 749 -8.58 -36.17 -33.64
C THR A 749 -9.71 -37.18 -33.85
N ALA A 750 -10.36 -37.11 -35.01
CA ALA A 750 -11.31 -38.15 -35.42
C ALA A 750 -10.54 -39.45 -35.71
N THR A 751 -10.57 -40.42 -34.79
CA THR A 751 -10.08 -41.77 -35.06
C THR A 751 -11.03 -42.44 -36.05
N ALA A 752 -10.67 -42.45 -37.34
CA ALA A 752 -11.41 -43.17 -38.37
C ALA A 752 -11.34 -44.68 -38.09
N GLY A 753 -12.48 -45.27 -37.74
CA GLY A 753 -12.65 -46.71 -37.65
C GLY A 753 -12.31 -47.41 -38.97
N THR A 754 -11.56 -48.49 -38.86
CA THR A 754 -11.11 -49.36 -39.93
C THR A 754 -12.29 -49.94 -40.73
N GLY A 755 -12.49 -49.41 -41.94
CA GLY A 755 -13.39 -49.95 -42.96
C GLY A 755 -12.59 -50.42 -44.17
N ASN A 756 -12.42 -51.74 -44.28
CA ASN A 756 -11.77 -52.43 -45.39
C ASN A 756 -12.52 -52.22 -46.72
N SER A 757 -11.92 -51.54 -47.69
CA SER A 757 -12.16 -51.80 -49.12
C SER A 757 -11.01 -51.25 -49.96
N GLY A 758 -10.15 -52.14 -50.43
CA GLY A 758 -9.08 -51.78 -51.36
C GLY A 758 -9.61 -51.46 -52.76
N VAL A 759 -9.04 -50.44 -53.38
CA VAL A 759 -8.72 -50.39 -54.81
C VAL A 759 -7.49 -49.49 -54.93
N GLY A 760 -6.37 -50.08 -55.36
CA GLY A 760 -5.14 -49.35 -55.62
C GLY A 760 -5.17 -48.64 -56.97
N VAL A 761 -4.57 -47.45 -57.03
CA VAL A 761 -3.93 -46.91 -58.23
C VAL A 761 -2.72 -46.10 -57.76
N GLY A 762 -1.54 -46.50 -58.21
CA GLY A 762 -0.28 -45.82 -57.93
C GLY A 762 0.05 -44.73 -58.96
N ASN A 763 0.80 -43.73 -58.48
CA ASN A 763 1.81 -42.93 -59.18
C ASN A 763 2.29 -41.89 -58.13
N GLY A 764 3.56 -41.61 -57.89
CA GLY A 764 4.75 -41.81 -58.68
C GLY A 764 5.56 -40.51 -58.62
N GLY A 765 6.58 -40.48 -57.75
CA GLY A 765 7.83 -39.73 -57.94
C GLY A 765 7.86 -38.22 -57.72
N GLY A 766 8.97 -37.76 -57.12
CA GLY A 766 9.67 -36.60 -57.68
C GLY A 766 10.06 -35.46 -56.73
N ASN A 767 11.13 -35.70 -55.97
CA ASN A 767 12.13 -34.74 -55.49
C ASN A 767 12.33 -33.48 -56.37
N GLY A 768 12.68 -32.34 -55.77
CA GLY A 768 13.41 -31.29 -56.53
C GLY A 768 13.41 -29.87 -55.95
N THR A 769 14.38 -29.62 -55.08
CA THR A 769 15.09 -28.36 -54.78
C THR A 769 15.15 -27.31 -55.90
N GLY A 770 15.14 -26.02 -55.56
CA GLY A 770 15.59 -24.96 -56.48
C GLY A 770 15.52 -23.55 -55.89
N ASN A 771 16.70 -22.97 -55.68
CA ASN A 771 17.02 -21.72 -55.01
C ASN A 771 17.07 -20.51 -55.99
N GLU A 772 17.14 -19.31 -55.41
CA GLU A 772 17.65 -18.02 -55.95
C GLU A 772 16.81 -17.16 -56.90
N GLY A 773 16.74 -15.85 -56.62
CA GLY A 773 16.21 -14.87 -57.56
C GLY A 773 16.00 -13.45 -57.03
N ASN A 774 17.08 -12.85 -56.53
CA ASN A 774 17.30 -11.43 -56.21
C ASN A 774 16.57 -10.39 -57.11
N GLY A 775 16.21 -9.22 -56.54
CA GLY A 775 16.35 -7.94 -57.28
C GLY A 775 15.18 -6.94 -57.30
N THR A 776 15.33 -5.91 -56.45
CA THR A 776 15.11 -4.46 -56.72
C THR A 776 13.69 -3.90 -57.00
N GLY A 777 13.30 -2.90 -56.21
CA GLY A 777 12.13 -2.00 -56.39
C GLY A 777 12.25 -1.04 -57.59
N PRO A 778 11.63 0.18 -57.61
CA PRO A 778 11.07 0.97 -56.49
C PRO A 778 9.70 1.65 -56.76
N GLY A 779 9.18 2.38 -55.76
CA GLY A 779 8.51 3.66 -56.01
C GLY A 779 7.10 3.90 -55.45
N GLY A 780 7.04 4.68 -54.35
CA GLY A 780 6.27 5.92 -54.28
C GLY A 780 4.78 5.88 -53.94
N ALA A 781 4.43 6.22 -52.69
CA ALA A 781 3.78 7.47 -52.28
C ALA A 781 3.57 7.45 -50.76
#